data_AF-A0A7R9Y4R2-F1
#
_entry.id   AF-A0A7R9Y4R2-F1
#
_cell.length_a   1.000
_cell.length_b   1.000
_cell.length_c   1.000
_cell.angle_alpha   90.00
_cell.angle_beta   90.00
_cell.angle_gamma   90.00
#
_symmetry.space_group_name_H-M   'P 1'
#
loop_
_entity.id
_entity.type
_entity.pdbx_description
1 polymer ?
#
loop_
_entity_poly.entity_id
_entity_poly.type
_entity_poly.pdbx_seq_one_letter_code
_entity_poly.pdbx_strand_id
1 'polypeptide(L)'
;ERAAPGGGGGGGGGPKPLKLLRFRASERKSVDACLHPVLPWVALCDQGNGAVLWDYEQKETLYELSPEGVSNEWFVAAAVQASAEAQPSYTGQRDHAAMRPRTGGKLGAVRCVRLYDDDVAAWREWETARAARSAPRDASALGGSARSGAVRGTQWLAVVWEQGATFVELSSGKARQVFRSELEGKPQMSRLEIMGVHSHTIAAIGCNDGSIRVLALGSFKPVARLAGGHRGAVLSMLVLPNSRLLTGGADGSIALWDLSMARPSGDTDPKMVVPAHKDGVSSLAIYPGPMMPRVVTAGGDKTVALWDLATLRELARQQPNDKLQCIRAEPWFHPRFPRVDCVFATRNAQIGVVALESKGQPPSMLLDLDQVIRPPGDKPHVKVYTLAVHPLRPSVVSIGTNAGLVIIEVDPSFAPAAAALPVAPGGDVSHRAVYARGRNLLSLGFSVAAGGGDDGLPGVEQTEERVAVLRSDAACSLHAHPSEELLAVFWPGAQSYAVYRTSDWRILDEGRASSLGWDAVHPRLVLLSAPPPQQQPPQMRGRGKKAKEEYAMAMKAYIAVQEASSTEARVQIKGLEGDKMEMYNDALEVESVEKRLGVFGGGFFGVRGTEPPQRADEDSLEGYRSSKAASARQRERVQLFRWDTHTAIGPAMPCPSKIVWDVECEFVAFVYPHSVSLFQAQPSFHLLGSVSIEGVADAQWFRSQLFMLTPTTIECCFISGGGAGGA
;
A
#
# COMPACT_ATOMS: atom_id res chain seq x y z
N GLU A 1 5.74 22.28 11.31
CA GLU A 1 5.03 23.28 12.14
C GLU A 1 4.08 24.08 11.28
N ARG A 2 2.89 24.38 11.80
CA ARG A 2 1.75 25.11 11.18
C ARG A 2 1.13 24.52 9.90
N ALA A 3 0.37 23.45 10.11
CA ALA A 3 -0.89 23.24 9.37
C ALA A 3 -1.90 22.61 10.34
N ALA A 4 -2.36 23.39 11.32
CA ALA A 4 -3.63 23.12 11.96
C ALA A 4 -4.73 23.57 10.99
N PRO A 5 -5.70 22.73 10.58
CA PRO A 5 -6.90 23.24 9.94
C PRO A 5 -7.73 23.87 11.06
N GLY A 6 -7.58 25.19 11.24
CA GLY A 6 -8.51 25.98 12.03
C GLY A 6 -9.90 25.82 11.45
N GLY A 7 -10.87 25.48 12.30
CA GLY A 7 -12.28 25.53 11.95
C GLY A 7 -12.69 26.95 11.55
N GLY A 8 -13.36 27.08 10.42
CA GLY A 8 -13.90 28.34 9.92
C GLY A 8 -14.04 28.28 8.41
N GLY A 9 -15.28 28.29 7.91
CA GLY A 9 -15.63 28.01 6.52
C GLY A 9 -14.93 28.86 5.45
N GLY A 10 -14.73 28.24 4.30
CA GLY A 10 -14.25 28.87 3.06
C GLY A 10 -13.61 27.83 2.15
N GLY A 11 -14.26 27.53 1.01
CA GLY A 11 -13.80 26.52 0.07
C GLY A 11 -12.41 26.82 -0.49
N GLY A 12 -11.43 26.03 -0.06
CA GLY A 12 -10.09 25.95 -0.64
C GLY A 12 -9.61 24.51 -0.53
N GLY A 13 -9.91 23.71 -1.55
CA GLY A 13 -9.58 22.27 -1.60
C GLY A 13 -8.09 22.04 -1.81
N GLY A 14 -7.30 22.06 -0.73
CA GLY A 14 -6.00 21.41 -0.72
C GLY A 14 -6.17 19.87 -0.83
N PRO A 15 -5.21 19.15 -1.42
CA PRO A 15 -5.27 17.69 -1.50
C PRO A 15 -5.29 17.10 -0.08
N LYS A 16 -6.32 16.33 0.24
CA LYS A 16 -6.41 15.59 1.50
C LYS A 16 -5.39 14.45 1.46
N PRO A 17 -4.65 14.19 2.55
CA PRO A 17 -3.60 13.16 2.56
C PRO A 17 -4.15 11.73 2.39
N LEU A 18 -5.42 11.52 2.69
CA LEU A 18 -6.11 10.23 2.55
C LEU A 18 -7.14 10.33 1.43
N LYS A 19 -7.11 9.36 0.51
CA LYS A 19 -8.03 9.20 -0.60
C LYS A 19 -8.84 7.93 -0.42
N LEU A 20 -10.10 7.95 -0.88
CA LEU A 20 -10.91 6.74 -0.99
C LEU A 20 -10.32 5.81 -2.07
N LEU A 21 -9.84 4.64 -1.68
CA LEU A 21 -9.37 3.61 -2.60
C LEU A 21 -10.57 2.80 -3.11
N ARG A 22 -11.39 2.27 -2.20
CA ARG A 22 -12.58 1.47 -2.51
C ARG A 22 -13.69 1.64 -1.47
N PHE A 23 -14.92 1.45 -1.90
CA PHE A 23 -16.09 1.43 -1.04
C PHE A 23 -17.00 0.27 -1.42
N ARG A 24 -17.32 -0.59 -0.45
CA ARG A 24 -18.33 -1.64 -0.57
C ARG A 24 -19.52 -1.26 0.28
N ALA A 25 -20.56 -0.72 -0.35
CA ALA A 25 -21.78 -0.31 0.32
C ALA A 25 -22.53 -1.53 0.89
N SER A 26 -23.01 -1.41 2.12
CA SER A 26 -23.88 -2.38 2.79
C SER A 26 -24.89 -1.65 3.66
N GLU A 27 -26.14 -2.09 3.65
CA GLU A 27 -27.16 -1.55 4.57
C GLU A 27 -26.93 -1.99 6.02
N ARG A 28 -26.12 -3.05 6.19
CA ARG A 28 -25.78 -3.67 7.47
C ARG A 28 -24.53 -3.05 8.05
N LYS A 29 -24.34 -3.26 9.35
CA LYS A 29 -23.16 -2.77 10.07
C LYS A 29 -22.01 -3.76 9.87
N SER A 30 -20.87 -3.28 9.38
CA SER A 30 -19.65 -4.08 9.36
C SER A 30 -19.07 -4.10 10.77
N VAL A 31 -19.21 -5.25 11.43
CA VAL A 31 -18.85 -5.50 12.83
C VAL A 31 -17.34 -5.58 13.00
N ASP A 32 -16.67 -6.26 12.08
CA ASP A 32 -15.22 -6.43 12.09
C ASP A 32 -14.68 -6.62 10.67
N ALA A 33 -13.40 -6.32 10.47
CA ALA A 33 -12.71 -6.44 9.19
C ALA A 33 -11.22 -6.65 9.44
N CYS A 34 -10.58 -7.48 8.63
CA CYS A 34 -9.13 -7.67 8.62
C CYS A 34 -8.62 -7.78 7.19
N LEU A 35 -7.45 -7.19 6.96
CA LEU A 35 -6.75 -7.22 5.68
C LEU A 35 -5.88 -8.47 5.62
N HIS A 36 -5.89 -9.16 4.47
CA HIS A 36 -4.92 -10.19 4.20
C HIS A 36 -3.51 -9.57 4.10
N PRO A 37 -2.47 -10.20 4.67
CA PRO A 37 -1.16 -9.56 4.75
C PRO A 37 -0.45 -9.36 3.41
N VAL A 38 -0.71 -10.25 2.43
CA VAL A 38 -0.02 -10.28 1.12
C VAL A 38 -0.98 -9.96 -0.03
N LEU A 39 -2.03 -10.77 -0.18
CA LEU A 39 -3.05 -10.64 -1.23
C LEU A 39 -3.99 -9.45 -0.99
N PRO A 40 -4.59 -8.87 -2.06
CA PRO A 40 -5.52 -7.73 -1.97
C PRO A 40 -6.91 -8.13 -1.47
N TRP A 41 -6.97 -8.91 -0.39
CA TRP A 41 -8.21 -9.47 0.16
C TRP A 41 -8.54 -8.82 1.49
N VAL A 42 -9.83 -8.58 1.72
CA VAL A 42 -10.37 -8.19 3.03
C VAL A 42 -11.38 -9.23 3.46
N ALA A 43 -11.20 -9.79 4.66
CA ALA A 43 -12.25 -10.54 5.31
C ALA A 43 -13.07 -9.57 6.17
N LEU A 44 -14.37 -9.50 5.92
CA LEU A 44 -15.32 -8.64 6.63
C LEU A 44 -16.48 -9.43 7.22
N CYS A 45 -17.07 -8.88 8.27
CA CYS A 45 -18.18 -9.46 8.99
C CYS A 45 -19.32 -8.45 9.08
N ASP A 46 -20.43 -8.73 8.41
CA ASP A 46 -21.61 -7.87 8.45
C ASP A 46 -22.65 -8.41 9.45
N GLN A 47 -23.32 -7.51 10.16
CA GLN A 47 -24.33 -7.88 11.14
C GLN A 47 -25.45 -8.71 10.49
N GLY A 48 -25.46 -10.01 10.78
CA GLY A 48 -26.46 -10.97 10.32
C GLY A 48 -26.33 -11.44 8.88
N ASN A 49 -25.28 -11.09 8.12
CA ASN A 49 -25.04 -11.59 6.76
C ASN A 49 -23.78 -12.45 6.65
N GLY A 50 -23.35 -13.05 7.77
CA GLY A 50 -22.19 -13.90 7.77
C GLY A 50 -20.86 -13.16 7.58
N ALA A 51 -19.82 -13.92 7.23
CA ALA A 51 -18.49 -13.39 6.94
C ALA A 51 -18.20 -13.49 5.45
N VAL A 52 -17.54 -12.50 4.87
CA VAL A 52 -17.23 -12.44 3.45
C VAL A 52 -15.75 -12.17 3.25
N LEU A 53 -15.11 -12.95 2.39
CA LEU A 53 -13.77 -12.66 1.85
C LEU A 53 -13.95 -11.95 0.50
N TRP A 54 -13.41 -10.74 0.41
CA TRP A 54 -13.62 -9.83 -0.71
C TRP A 54 -12.28 -9.37 -1.29
N ASP A 55 -12.10 -9.55 -2.59
CA ASP A 55 -11.00 -8.94 -3.33
C ASP A 55 -11.36 -7.48 -3.62
N TYR A 56 -10.63 -6.54 -3.02
CA TYR A 56 -10.96 -5.13 -3.20
C TYR A 56 -10.37 -4.53 -4.48
N GLU A 57 -9.40 -5.19 -5.10
CA GLU A 57 -8.83 -4.74 -6.37
C GLU A 57 -9.76 -5.11 -7.52
N GLN A 58 -10.17 -6.38 -7.59
CA GLN A 58 -11.10 -6.91 -8.59
C GLN A 58 -12.57 -6.60 -8.26
N LYS A 59 -12.88 -6.25 -7.01
CA LYS A 59 -14.23 -6.01 -6.48
C LYS A 59 -15.10 -7.26 -6.44
N GLU A 60 -14.50 -8.44 -6.40
CA GLU A 60 -15.21 -9.72 -6.41
C GLU A 60 -15.29 -10.34 -5.02
N THR A 61 -16.41 -11.02 -4.73
CA THR A 61 -16.56 -11.80 -3.51
C THR A 61 -16.00 -13.18 -3.75
N LEU A 62 -14.93 -13.54 -3.04
CA LEU A 62 -14.22 -14.80 -3.20
C LEU A 62 -14.88 -15.92 -2.39
N TYR A 63 -15.38 -15.57 -1.20
CA TYR A 63 -15.94 -16.54 -0.28
C TYR A 63 -16.98 -15.92 0.63
N GLU A 64 -18.11 -16.60 0.82
CA GLU A 64 -19.19 -16.16 1.71
C GLU A 64 -19.53 -17.29 2.70
N LEU A 65 -19.48 -16.97 3.99
CA LEU A 65 -19.79 -17.87 5.09
C LEU A 65 -21.11 -17.44 5.70
N SER A 66 -22.15 -18.23 5.52
CA SER A 66 -23.45 -17.98 6.13
C SER A 66 -23.51 -18.49 7.59
N PRO A 67 -24.37 -17.89 8.45
CA PRO A 67 -24.59 -18.38 9.81
C PRO A 67 -25.24 -19.77 9.89
N GLU A 68 -25.81 -20.26 8.79
CA GLU A 68 -26.48 -21.57 8.70
C GLU A 68 -25.54 -22.70 8.27
N GLY A 69 -24.34 -22.37 7.80
CA GLY A 69 -23.40 -23.35 7.31
C GLY A 69 -22.43 -22.77 6.27
N VAL A 70 -21.39 -23.57 6.02
CA VAL A 70 -20.47 -23.36 4.90
C VAL A 70 -21.22 -23.78 3.64
N SER A 71 -21.48 -22.87 2.71
CA SER A 71 -21.88 -23.26 1.36
C SER A 71 -20.71 -24.00 0.71
N ASN A 72 -20.95 -25.22 0.23
CA ASN A 72 -19.93 -26.06 -0.40
C ASN A 72 -19.50 -25.55 -1.79
N GLU A 73 -20.00 -24.40 -2.24
CA GLU A 73 -19.66 -23.84 -3.55
C GLU A 73 -18.45 -22.92 -3.41
N TRP A 74 -17.28 -23.50 -3.66
CA TRP A 74 -16.02 -22.80 -3.86
C TRP A 74 -15.98 -22.21 -5.28
N PHE A 75 -15.80 -20.89 -5.39
CA PHE A 75 -15.60 -20.22 -6.68
C PHE A 75 -14.25 -19.48 -6.74
N VAL A 76 -13.13 -20.15 -6.43
CA VAL A 76 -11.81 -19.72 -6.93
C VAL A 76 -10.90 -20.94 -7.17
N ALA A 77 -11.20 -21.76 -8.19
CA ALA A 77 -10.33 -22.89 -8.57
C ALA A 77 -9.01 -22.45 -9.26
N ALA A 78 -8.71 -21.15 -9.39
CA ALA A 78 -7.55 -20.69 -10.17
C ALA A 78 -6.50 -19.90 -9.36
N ALA A 79 -6.89 -18.94 -8.51
CA ALA A 79 -5.91 -18.03 -7.87
C ALA A 79 -5.15 -18.65 -6.69
N VAL A 80 -5.78 -19.54 -5.91
CA VAL A 80 -5.11 -20.25 -4.80
C VAL A 80 -4.24 -21.39 -5.32
N GLN A 81 -4.64 -22.04 -6.41
CA GLN A 81 -3.90 -23.17 -7.00
C GLN A 81 -2.61 -22.69 -7.67
N ALA A 82 -2.62 -21.53 -8.32
CA ALA A 82 -1.40 -20.88 -8.83
C ALA A 82 -0.41 -20.49 -7.71
N SER A 83 -0.87 -20.19 -6.50
CA SER A 83 0.00 -19.93 -5.34
C SER A 83 0.47 -21.21 -4.63
N ALA A 84 -0.25 -22.32 -4.78
CA ALA A 84 0.03 -23.60 -4.11
C ALA A 84 1.02 -24.50 -4.89
N GLU A 85 1.28 -24.24 -6.18
CA GLU A 85 2.18 -25.06 -7.01
C GLU A 85 3.69 -24.84 -6.72
N ALA A 86 4.06 -23.99 -5.75
CA ALA A 86 5.45 -23.61 -5.52
C ALA A 86 6.19 -24.30 -4.37
N GLN A 87 5.63 -25.27 -3.61
CA GLN A 87 6.42 -25.99 -2.58
C GLN A 87 6.04 -27.48 -2.38
N PRO A 88 7.04 -28.37 -2.17
CA PRO A 88 6.80 -29.78 -1.92
C PRO A 88 6.20 -30.02 -0.52
N SER A 89 5.26 -30.95 -0.48
CA SER A 89 4.39 -31.27 0.64
C SER A 89 5.13 -31.72 1.91
N TYR A 90 4.88 -31.02 3.02
CA TYR A 90 5.18 -31.52 4.36
C TYR A 90 4.17 -32.62 4.75
N THR A 91 4.63 -33.86 4.78
CA THR A 91 3.89 -35.06 5.22
C THR A 91 3.85 -35.18 6.74
N GLY A 92 3.37 -34.16 7.44
CA GLY A 92 2.89 -34.35 8.81
C GLY A 92 1.53 -35.03 8.75
N GLN A 93 1.36 -36.20 9.39
CA GLN A 93 0.05 -36.86 9.55
C GLN A 93 -0.94 -35.89 10.20
N ARG A 94 -1.69 -35.15 9.38
CA ARG A 94 -2.82 -34.32 9.82
C ARG A 94 -4.05 -35.22 9.81
N ASP A 95 -4.80 -35.24 10.90
CA ASP A 95 -6.09 -35.91 10.96
C ASP A 95 -7.10 -35.13 10.08
N HIS A 96 -7.08 -35.37 8.77
CA HIS A 96 -8.08 -34.84 7.85
C HIS A 96 -9.50 -35.31 8.20
N ALA A 97 -9.64 -36.36 9.02
CA ALA A 97 -10.89 -36.78 9.64
C ALA A 97 -11.47 -35.72 10.60
N ALA A 98 -10.62 -34.91 11.25
CA ALA A 98 -11.05 -33.83 12.13
C ALA A 98 -11.71 -32.67 11.34
N MET A 99 -11.34 -32.42 10.09
CA MET A 99 -11.88 -31.31 9.27
C MET A 99 -13.26 -31.59 8.63
N ARG A 100 -14.00 -32.61 9.08
CA ARG A 100 -15.35 -32.88 8.54
C ARG A 100 -16.36 -31.80 8.99
N PRO A 101 -17.12 -31.18 8.07
CA PRO A 101 -18.17 -30.24 8.42
C PRO A 101 -19.29 -30.98 9.17
N ARG A 102 -19.62 -30.53 10.37
CA ARG A 102 -20.85 -30.94 11.05
C ARG A 102 -21.97 -30.01 10.59
N THR A 103 -22.95 -30.56 9.88
CA THR A 103 -24.18 -29.87 9.52
C THR A 103 -25.18 -30.01 10.66
N GLY A 104 -25.54 -28.89 11.30
CA GLY A 104 -26.59 -28.85 12.32
C GLY A 104 -26.27 -27.95 13.51
N GLY A 105 -26.96 -26.81 13.58
CA GLY A 105 -26.91 -25.87 14.70
C GLY A 105 -26.84 -24.41 14.23
N LYS A 106 -27.70 -23.52 14.77
CA LYS A 106 -27.64 -22.09 14.46
C LYS A 106 -26.45 -21.45 15.17
N LEU A 107 -25.47 -20.94 14.42
CA LEU A 107 -24.26 -20.30 14.97
C LEU A 107 -24.52 -18.90 15.57
N GLY A 108 -25.62 -18.26 15.18
CA GLY A 108 -26.02 -16.94 15.66
C GLY A 108 -25.32 -15.80 14.93
N ALA A 109 -25.27 -14.62 15.54
CA ALA A 109 -24.64 -13.45 14.92
C ALA A 109 -23.12 -13.55 14.88
N VAL A 110 -22.50 -13.07 13.81
CA VAL A 110 -21.04 -13.00 13.68
C VAL A 110 -20.46 -11.91 14.59
N ARG A 111 -19.28 -12.15 15.17
CA ARG A 111 -18.67 -11.28 16.18
C ARG A 111 -17.29 -10.77 15.80
N CYS A 112 -16.47 -11.59 15.15
CA CYS A 112 -15.16 -11.19 14.63
C CYS A 112 -14.67 -12.13 13.52
N VAL A 113 -13.73 -11.65 12.73
CA VAL A 113 -13.03 -12.42 11.69
C VAL A 113 -11.53 -12.18 11.77
N ARG A 114 -10.75 -13.23 11.54
CA ARG A 114 -9.28 -13.17 11.48
C ARG A 114 -8.76 -13.97 10.30
N LEU A 115 -7.80 -13.38 9.61
CA LEU A 115 -6.93 -14.04 8.67
C LEU A 115 -5.61 -14.32 9.36
N TYR A 116 -5.16 -15.56 9.29
CA TYR A 116 -3.87 -16.00 9.82
C TYR A 116 -3.08 -16.63 8.70
N ASP A 117 -1.86 -16.13 8.51
CA ASP A 117 -0.88 -16.68 7.59
C ASP A 117 0.36 -17.03 8.44
N ASP A 118 0.72 -18.32 8.46
CA ASP A 118 1.79 -18.84 9.31
C ASP A 118 3.15 -18.24 8.94
N ASP A 119 3.38 -17.97 7.66
CA ASP A 119 4.65 -17.49 7.14
C ASP A 119 4.83 -16.01 7.50
N VAL A 120 3.75 -15.23 7.39
CA VAL A 120 3.73 -13.83 7.83
C VAL A 120 3.82 -13.72 9.35
N ALA A 121 3.17 -14.63 10.09
CA ALA A 121 3.29 -14.69 11.55
C ALA A 121 4.73 -14.95 11.99
N ALA A 122 5.40 -15.93 11.38
CA ALA A 122 6.81 -16.23 11.64
C ALA A 122 7.73 -15.05 11.29
N TRP A 123 7.49 -14.38 10.15
CA TRP A 123 8.24 -13.18 9.76
C TRP A 123 8.08 -12.03 10.78
N ARG A 124 6.85 -11.77 11.24
CA ARG A 124 6.57 -10.74 12.26
C ARG A 124 7.26 -11.03 13.59
N GLU A 125 7.25 -12.29 14.02
CA GLU A 125 7.97 -12.70 15.23
C GLU A 125 9.47 -12.49 15.08
N TRP A 126 10.04 -12.84 13.92
CA TRP A 126 11.45 -12.61 13.63
C TRP A 126 11.80 -11.11 13.62
N GLU A 127 10.98 -10.28 12.98
CA GLU A 127 11.20 -8.83 12.90
C GLU A 127 11.13 -8.19 14.29
N THR A 128 10.12 -8.58 15.10
CA THR A 128 9.97 -8.10 16.47
C THR A 128 11.16 -8.55 17.34
N ALA A 129 11.63 -9.79 17.17
CA ALA A 129 12.82 -10.29 17.86
C ALA A 129 14.12 -9.64 17.37
N ARG A 130 14.17 -9.17 16.12
CA ARG A 130 15.31 -8.40 15.59
C ARG A 130 15.33 -7.01 16.21
N ALA A 131 14.20 -6.31 16.23
CA ALA A 131 14.06 -5.00 16.87
C ALA A 131 14.40 -5.04 18.37
N ALA A 132 14.02 -6.12 19.06
CA ALA A 132 14.38 -6.32 20.47
C ALA A 132 15.89 -6.55 20.69
N ARG A 133 16.61 -7.13 19.71
CA ARG A 133 18.06 -7.40 19.78
C ARG A 133 18.93 -6.16 19.52
N SER A 134 18.41 -5.17 18.80
CA SER A 134 19.09 -3.89 18.56
C SER A 134 18.94 -2.88 19.72
N ALA A 135 18.19 -3.21 20.78
CA ALA A 135 18.05 -2.36 21.96
C ALA A 135 19.22 -2.55 22.96
N PRO A 136 19.63 -1.50 23.71
CA PRO A 136 20.76 -1.57 24.64
C PRO A 136 20.57 -2.65 25.72
N ARG A 137 21.70 -3.27 26.11
CA ARG A 137 21.81 -4.59 26.78
C ARG A 137 21.27 -4.72 28.22
N ASP A 138 20.63 -3.70 28.79
CA ASP A 138 20.14 -3.75 30.18
C ASP A 138 18.84 -4.56 30.39
N ALA A 139 18.39 -5.32 29.37
CA ALA A 139 17.18 -6.15 29.43
C ALA A 139 17.44 -7.60 29.00
N SER A 140 18.36 -8.28 29.68
CA SER A 140 18.65 -9.71 29.47
C SER A 140 17.55 -10.68 29.94
N ALA A 141 16.35 -10.21 30.30
CA ALA A 141 15.24 -11.06 30.76
C ALA A 141 14.33 -11.60 29.63
N LEU A 142 14.51 -11.14 28.39
CA LEU A 142 13.70 -11.56 27.22
C LEU A 142 14.50 -12.35 26.17
N GLY A 143 15.76 -12.69 26.47
CA GLY A 143 16.66 -13.46 25.60
C GLY A 143 16.29 -14.95 25.51
N GLY A 144 15.08 -15.26 25.06
CA GLY A 144 14.76 -16.58 24.53
C GLY A 144 15.23 -16.66 23.08
N SER A 145 15.95 -17.72 22.72
CA SER A 145 16.26 -18.03 21.31
C SER A 145 14.94 -18.26 20.56
N ALA A 146 14.50 -17.28 19.78
CA ALA A 146 13.36 -17.42 18.87
C ALA A 146 13.74 -18.45 17.80
N ARG A 147 13.46 -19.72 18.06
CA ARG A 147 13.46 -20.76 17.04
C ARG A 147 12.27 -20.48 16.13
N SER A 148 12.55 -19.97 14.93
CA SER A 148 11.57 -19.84 13.84
C SER A 148 10.75 -21.11 13.76
N GLY A 149 9.43 -21.01 13.94
CA GLY A 149 8.51 -22.07 13.56
C GLY A 149 8.75 -22.44 12.10
N ALA A 150 8.53 -23.70 11.75
CA ALA A 150 8.58 -24.13 10.36
C ALA A 150 7.52 -23.37 9.55
N VAL A 151 7.93 -22.69 8.48
CA VAL A 151 7.09 -22.11 7.44
C VAL A 151 6.28 -23.25 6.82
N ARG A 152 4.97 -23.28 7.07
CA ARG A 152 4.08 -24.40 6.70
C ARG A 152 3.12 -24.04 5.57
N GLY A 153 3.08 -22.78 5.13
CA GLY A 153 2.16 -22.29 4.11
C GLY A 153 0.68 -22.44 4.50
N THR A 154 0.38 -22.57 5.80
CA THR A 154 -1.01 -22.73 6.25
C THR A 154 -1.66 -21.38 6.45
N GLN A 155 -2.72 -21.16 5.68
CA GLN A 155 -3.56 -19.98 5.79
C GLN A 155 -4.93 -20.35 6.34
N TRP A 156 -5.34 -19.65 7.40
CA TRP A 156 -6.61 -19.85 8.07
C TRP A 156 -7.47 -18.60 7.97
N LEU A 157 -8.72 -18.78 7.56
CA LEU A 157 -9.80 -17.83 7.78
C LEU A 157 -10.63 -18.33 8.95
N ALA A 158 -10.69 -17.55 10.03
CA ALA A 158 -11.43 -17.94 11.20
C ALA A 158 -12.46 -16.89 11.59
N VAL A 159 -13.66 -17.36 11.86
CA VAL A 159 -14.85 -16.55 12.09
C VAL A 159 -15.48 -16.99 13.40
N VAL A 160 -15.69 -16.05 14.32
CA VAL A 160 -16.40 -16.32 15.56
C VAL A 160 -17.83 -15.81 15.48
N TRP A 161 -18.71 -16.66 15.95
CA TRP A 161 -20.14 -16.46 16.06
C TRP A 161 -20.52 -16.44 17.55
N GLU A 162 -21.74 -16.03 17.86
CA GLU A 162 -22.23 -16.05 19.24
C GLU A 162 -22.19 -17.44 19.89
N GLN A 163 -22.46 -18.50 19.10
CA GLN A 163 -22.65 -19.87 19.59
C GLN A 163 -21.54 -20.83 19.15
N GLY A 164 -20.53 -20.37 18.41
CA GLY A 164 -19.52 -21.23 17.81
C GLY A 164 -18.40 -20.45 17.12
N ALA A 165 -17.43 -21.17 16.58
CA ALA A 165 -16.39 -20.65 15.70
C ALA A 165 -16.29 -21.52 14.45
N THR A 166 -16.04 -20.92 13.29
CA THR A 166 -15.76 -21.62 12.03
C THR A 166 -14.33 -21.34 11.63
N PHE A 167 -13.58 -22.39 11.33
CA PHE A 167 -12.20 -22.34 10.85
C PHE A 167 -12.16 -22.91 9.44
N VAL A 168 -11.66 -22.14 8.50
CA VAL A 168 -11.52 -22.50 7.09
C VAL A 168 -10.04 -22.48 6.75
N GLU A 169 -9.52 -23.59 6.26
CA GLU A 169 -8.17 -23.65 5.71
C GLU A 169 -8.24 -23.18 4.25
N LEU A 170 -7.61 -22.04 3.93
CA LEU A 170 -7.76 -21.38 2.63
C LEU A 170 -7.14 -22.18 1.48
N SER A 171 -6.07 -22.93 1.75
CA SER A 171 -5.40 -23.77 0.75
C SER A 171 -6.19 -25.01 0.37
N SER A 172 -6.94 -25.60 1.31
CA SER A 172 -7.72 -26.82 1.08
C SER A 172 -9.21 -26.58 0.87
N GLY A 173 -9.70 -25.36 1.17
CA GLY A 173 -11.12 -25.00 1.17
C GLY A 173 -11.96 -25.73 2.23
N LYS A 174 -11.34 -26.56 3.08
CA LYS A 174 -12.05 -27.34 4.09
C LYS A 174 -12.40 -26.46 5.29
N ALA A 175 -13.60 -26.65 5.81
CA ALA A 175 -14.11 -25.88 6.93
C ALA A 175 -14.52 -26.80 8.10
N ARG A 176 -14.13 -26.40 9.30
CA ARG A 176 -14.53 -27.00 10.59
C ARG A 176 -15.35 -25.99 11.38
N GLN A 177 -16.51 -26.42 11.85
CA GLN A 177 -17.30 -25.67 12.84
C GLN A 177 -17.08 -26.28 14.23
N VAL A 178 -16.85 -25.41 15.21
CA VAL A 178 -16.68 -25.77 16.62
C VAL A 178 -17.73 -25.02 17.42
N PHE A 179 -18.69 -25.76 17.99
CA PHE A 179 -19.77 -25.18 18.79
C PHE A 179 -19.29 -24.90 20.22
N ARG A 180 -19.96 -23.95 20.91
CA ARG A 180 -19.66 -23.64 22.33
C ARG A 180 -19.72 -24.85 23.25
N SER A 181 -20.56 -25.86 22.94
CA SER A 181 -20.66 -27.10 23.71
C SER A 181 -19.38 -27.92 23.69
N GLU A 182 -18.57 -27.80 22.63
CA GLU A 182 -17.27 -28.47 22.49
C GLU A 182 -16.14 -27.68 23.19
N LEU A 183 -16.38 -26.42 23.54
CA LEU A 183 -15.41 -25.51 24.18
C LEU A 183 -15.61 -25.37 25.69
N GLU A 184 -16.18 -26.40 26.34
CA GLU A 184 -16.37 -26.49 27.78
C GLU A 184 -17.03 -25.22 28.38
N GLY A 185 -18.26 -24.90 27.93
CA GLY A 185 -19.02 -23.81 28.54
C GLY A 185 -20.34 -23.41 27.86
N LYS A 186 -21.14 -22.64 28.61
CA LYS A 186 -22.33 -21.93 28.12
C LYS A 186 -22.09 -20.49 27.57
N PRO A 187 -20.97 -19.77 27.83
CA PRO A 187 -20.88 -18.35 27.52
C PRO A 187 -20.81 -18.08 26.01
N GLN A 188 -21.28 -16.90 25.61
CA GLN A 188 -21.16 -16.44 24.22
C GLN A 188 -19.72 -16.01 23.94
N MET A 189 -19.28 -16.27 22.71
CA MET A 189 -17.94 -15.89 22.24
C MET A 189 -17.95 -14.45 21.75
N SER A 190 -16.84 -13.73 21.98
CA SER A 190 -16.72 -12.30 21.68
C SER A 190 -15.58 -11.98 20.71
N ARG A 191 -14.42 -12.62 20.88
CA ARG A 191 -13.17 -12.31 20.15
C ARG A 191 -12.37 -13.57 19.82
N LEU A 192 -11.51 -13.46 18.82
CA LEU A 192 -10.62 -14.52 18.36
C LEU A 192 -9.26 -13.94 18.00
N GLU A 193 -8.20 -14.66 18.35
CA GLU A 193 -6.88 -14.51 17.74
C GLU A 193 -6.28 -15.91 17.50
N ILE A 194 -5.48 -16.04 16.43
CA ILE A 194 -4.74 -17.27 16.10
C ILE A 194 -3.25 -17.00 16.29
N MET A 195 -2.55 -17.98 16.84
CA MET A 195 -1.15 -17.89 17.21
C MET A 195 -0.43 -19.21 16.96
N GLY A 196 0.81 -19.12 16.50
CA GLY A 196 1.76 -20.22 16.56
C GLY A 196 2.32 -20.36 17.98
N VAL A 197 2.23 -21.56 18.55
CA VAL A 197 2.93 -21.92 19.80
C VAL A 197 3.79 -23.13 19.52
N HIS A 198 5.11 -22.92 19.49
CA HIS A 198 6.09 -23.95 19.16
C HIS A 198 5.77 -24.62 17.80
N SER A 199 5.49 -25.93 17.81
CA SER A 199 5.14 -26.72 16.62
C SER A 199 3.63 -26.81 16.35
N HIS A 200 2.79 -26.10 17.11
CA HIS A 200 1.33 -26.19 17.01
C HIS A 200 0.70 -24.82 16.78
N THR A 201 -0.33 -24.75 15.93
CA THR A 201 -1.15 -23.56 15.77
C THR A 201 -2.34 -23.66 16.71
N ILE A 202 -2.56 -22.64 17.52
CA ILE A 202 -3.67 -22.55 18.47
C ILE A 202 -4.57 -21.36 18.15
N ALA A 203 -5.85 -21.48 18.50
CA ALA A 203 -6.83 -20.41 18.45
C ALA A 203 -7.26 -20.05 19.87
N ALA A 204 -7.14 -18.78 20.24
CA ALA A 204 -7.62 -18.23 21.50
C ALA A 204 -8.95 -17.50 21.26
N ILE A 205 -10.01 -17.92 21.94
CA ILE A 205 -11.37 -17.39 21.81
C ILE A 205 -11.77 -16.72 23.13
N GLY A 206 -11.97 -15.41 23.11
CA GLY A 206 -12.49 -14.66 24.25
C GLY A 206 -13.99 -14.85 24.42
N CYS A 207 -14.46 -14.92 25.67
CA CYS A 207 -15.86 -15.10 26.03
C CYS A 207 -16.43 -13.90 26.79
N ASN A 208 -17.77 -13.81 26.82
CA ASN A 208 -18.50 -12.77 27.55
C ASN A 208 -18.36 -12.86 29.08
N ASP A 209 -17.97 -14.02 29.61
CA ASP A 209 -17.73 -14.25 31.04
C ASP A 209 -16.32 -13.84 31.50
N GLY A 210 -15.50 -13.28 30.60
CA GLY A 210 -14.12 -12.86 30.87
C GLY A 210 -13.08 -13.97 30.77
N SER A 211 -13.49 -15.20 30.49
CA SER A 211 -12.57 -16.29 30.24
C SER A 211 -12.18 -16.40 28.76
N ILE A 212 -11.05 -17.07 28.49
CA ILE A 212 -10.54 -17.32 27.15
C ILE A 212 -10.42 -18.84 26.98
N ARG A 213 -10.92 -19.37 25.87
CA ARG A 213 -10.81 -20.78 25.50
C ARG A 213 -9.73 -20.94 24.45
N VAL A 214 -8.79 -21.85 24.69
CA VAL A 214 -7.69 -22.13 23.78
C VAL A 214 -7.90 -23.49 23.13
N LEU A 215 -7.84 -23.52 21.80
CA LEU A 215 -8.11 -24.67 20.96
C LEU A 215 -6.89 -24.99 20.09
N ALA A 216 -6.47 -26.25 20.02
CA ALA A 216 -5.45 -26.66 19.05
C ALA A 216 -6.08 -26.84 17.65
N LEU A 217 -5.60 -26.12 16.63
CA LEU A 217 -6.16 -26.19 15.28
C LEU A 217 -5.86 -27.51 14.55
N GLY A 218 -4.83 -28.24 14.97
CA GLY A 218 -4.51 -29.55 14.39
C GLY A 218 -5.54 -30.64 14.73
N SER A 219 -6.16 -30.56 15.91
CA SER A 219 -7.12 -31.57 16.40
C SER A 219 -8.51 -31.03 16.71
N PHE A 220 -8.67 -29.70 16.72
CA PHE A 220 -9.86 -28.99 17.22
C PHE A 220 -10.31 -29.47 18.60
N LYS A 221 -9.34 -29.74 19.48
CA LYS A 221 -9.60 -30.09 20.89
C LYS A 221 -9.22 -28.92 21.79
N PRO A 222 -10.00 -28.64 22.84
CA PRO A 222 -9.63 -27.64 23.84
C PRO A 222 -8.33 -28.08 24.51
N VAL A 223 -7.39 -27.15 24.68
CA VAL A 223 -6.07 -27.42 25.28
C VAL A 223 -5.81 -26.58 26.51
N ALA A 224 -6.46 -25.42 26.65
CA ALA A 224 -6.36 -24.62 27.86
C ALA A 224 -7.57 -23.71 28.03
N ARG A 225 -7.81 -23.32 29.28
CA ARG A 225 -8.77 -22.29 29.66
C ARG A 225 -8.04 -21.21 30.45
N LEU A 226 -8.14 -19.97 30.01
CA LEU A 226 -7.54 -18.83 30.72
C LEU A 226 -8.66 -18.11 31.47
N ALA A 227 -8.53 -18.00 32.80
CA ALA A 227 -9.58 -17.48 33.67
C ALA A 227 -8.97 -16.61 34.78
N GLY A 228 -9.81 -15.86 35.50
CA GLY A 228 -9.38 -15.03 36.63
C GLY A 228 -8.77 -13.67 36.27
N GLY A 229 -8.51 -13.40 34.98
CA GLY A 229 -7.94 -12.14 34.51
C GLY A 229 -8.94 -11.00 34.29
N HIS A 230 -10.18 -11.32 33.91
CA HIS A 230 -11.21 -10.32 33.62
C HIS A 230 -12.53 -10.64 34.32
N ARG A 231 -13.27 -9.59 34.70
CA ARG A 231 -14.59 -9.66 35.37
C ARG A 231 -15.76 -9.41 34.41
N GLY A 232 -15.48 -9.23 33.13
CA GLY A 232 -16.47 -9.01 32.08
C GLY A 232 -15.93 -9.46 30.72
N ALA A 233 -16.73 -9.25 29.67
CA ALA A 233 -16.42 -9.74 28.33
C ALA A 233 -15.01 -9.35 27.86
N VAL A 234 -14.30 -10.29 27.23
CA VAL A 234 -13.03 -9.99 26.55
C VAL A 234 -13.34 -9.22 25.28
N LEU A 235 -12.86 -7.97 25.18
CA LEU A 235 -13.19 -7.04 24.09
C LEU A 235 -12.08 -6.90 23.05
N SER A 236 -10.83 -7.16 23.43
CA SER A 236 -9.66 -7.13 22.55
C SER A 236 -8.64 -8.18 22.98
N MET A 237 -7.89 -8.72 22.03
CA MET A 237 -6.81 -9.67 22.28
C MET A 237 -5.67 -9.37 21.30
N LEU A 238 -4.44 -9.63 21.74
CA LEU A 238 -3.23 -9.36 20.98
C LEU A 238 -2.22 -10.46 21.25
N VAL A 239 -1.81 -11.14 20.18
CA VAL A 239 -0.73 -12.12 20.23
C VAL A 239 0.58 -11.38 20.40
N LEU A 240 1.41 -11.83 21.33
CA LEU A 240 2.73 -11.29 21.61
C LEU A 240 3.81 -12.35 21.31
N PRO A 241 5.05 -11.92 21.06
CA PRO A 241 6.17 -12.85 20.90
C PRO A 241 6.32 -13.80 22.09
N ASN A 242 6.96 -14.95 21.86
CA ASN A 242 7.22 -16.00 22.86
C ASN A 242 5.93 -16.63 23.44
N SER A 243 4.92 -16.85 22.59
CA SER A 243 3.67 -17.53 22.96
C SER A 243 2.92 -16.85 24.11
N ARG A 244 2.92 -15.51 24.12
CA ARG A 244 2.18 -14.71 25.10
C ARG A 244 0.94 -14.11 24.47
N LEU A 245 -0.07 -13.88 25.30
CA LEU A 245 -1.31 -13.24 24.89
C LEU A 245 -1.57 -12.06 25.82
N LEU A 246 -1.92 -10.90 25.26
CA LEU A 246 -2.43 -9.78 26.02
C LEU A 246 -3.91 -9.59 25.70
N THR A 247 -4.75 -9.46 26.72
CA THR A 247 -6.19 -9.29 26.54
C THR A 247 -6.71 -8.07 27.26
N GLY A 248 -7.78 -7.49 26.72
CA GLY A 248 -8.45 -6.31 27.25
C GLY A 248 -9.90 -6.62 27.55
N GLY A 249 -10.34 -6.32 28.76
CA GLY A 249 -11.67 -6.61 29.26
C GLY A 249 -12.64 -5.44 29.17
N ALA A 250 -13.94 -5.75 29.23
CA ALA A 250 -15.00 -4.77 29.45
C ALA A 250 -14.93 -4.10 30.83
N ASP A 251 -14.15 -4.66 31.74
CA ASP A 251 -13.85 -4.09 33.07
C ASP A 251 -12.74 -3.02 33.05
N GLY A 252 -12.19 -2.70 31.87
CA GLY A 252 -11.13 -1.69 31.71
C GLY A 252 -9.72 -2.19 32.08
N SER A 253 -9.56 -3.47 32.41
CA SER A 253 -8.27 -4.08 32.72
C SER A 253 -7.60 -4.69 31.48
N ILE A 254 -6.28 -4.76 31.50
CA ILE A 254 -5.49 -5.63 30.62
C ILE A 254 -4.88 -6.79 31.40
N ALA A 255 -4.85 -7.97 30.80
CA ALA A 255 -4.28 -9.19 31.40
C ALA A 255 -3.25 -9.82 30.45
N LEU A 256 -2.06 -10.12 30.99
CA LEU A 256 -0.99 -10.80 30.28
C LEU A 256 -0.97 -12.29 30.64
N TRP A 257 -0.98 -13.13 29.63
CA TRP A 257 -1.00 -14.58 29.73
C TRP A 257 0.26 -15.16 29.11
N ASP A 258 0.76 -16.23 29.72
CA ASP A 258 1.87 -17.01 29.19
C ASP A 258 1.37 -18.39 28.79
N LEU A 259 1.37 -18.69 27.49
CA LEU A 259 0.87 -19.95 26.96
C LEU A 259 2.00 -20.98 26.74
N SER A 260 3.25 -20.63 27.05
CA SER A 260 4.37 -21.58 27.00
C SER A 260 4.22 -22.71 28.02
N MET A 261 3.51 -22.46 29.12
CA MET A 261 3.25 -23.41 30.20
C MET A 261 1.79 -23.91 30.24
N ALA A 262 1.01 -23.65 29.19
CA ALA A 262 -0.40 -24.04 29.14
C ALA A 262 -0.52 -25.57 29.28
N ARG A 263 -1.07 -26.02 30.42
CA ARG A 263 -1.28 -27.43 30.70
C ARG A 263 -2.51 -27.91 29.92
N PRO A 264 -2.46 -29.08 29.24
CA PRO A 264 -3.57 -29.62 28.42
C PRO A 264 -4.94 -29.82 29.10
N SER A 265 -5.12 -29.46 30.37
CA SER A 265 -6.34 -29.75 31.14
C SER A 265 -6.52 -28.88 32.41
N GLY A 266 -5.93 -27.68 32.47
CA GLY A 266 -6.04 -26.80 33.64
C GLY A 266 -6.45 -25.36 33.31
N ASP A 267 -7.16 -24.72 34.24
CA ASP A 267 -7.32 -23.26 34.24
C ASP A 267 -5.93 -22.64 34.43
N THR A 268 -5.55 -21.72 33.55
CA THR A 268 -4.30 -20.96 33.62
C THR A 268 -4.61 -19.55 34.12
N ASP A 269 -3.93 -19.16 35.19
CA ASP A 269 -4.04 -17.83 35.76
C ASP A 269 -3.23 -16.79 34.94
N PRO A 270 -3.64 -15.52 34.95
CA PRO A 270 -2.89 -14.46 34.29
C PRO A 270 -1.55 -14.24 35.01
N LYS A 271 -0.50 -13.94 34.25
CA LYS A 271 0.79 -13.55 34.80
C LYS A 271 0.70 -12.19 35.49
N MET A 272 -0.04 -11.26 34.89
CA MET A 272 -0.27 -9.91 35.38
C MET A 272 -1.65 -9.42 34.97
N VAL A 273 -2.30 -8.64 35.84
CA VAL A 273 -3.54 -7.92 35.54
C VAL A 273 -3.37 -6.48 36.02
N VAL A 274 -3.61 -5.52 35.12
CA VAL A 274 -3.39 -4.09 35.39
C VAL A 274 -4.62 -3.29 34.95
N PRO A 275 -5.12 -2.33 35.75
CA PRO A 275 -6.15 -1.40 35.30
C PRO A 275 -5.58 -0.48 34.21
N ALA A 276 -6.14 -0.52 33.01
CA ALA A 276 -5.64 0.25 31.86
C ALA A 276 -6.51 1.46 31.52
N HIS A 277 -7.83 1.29 31.62
CA HIS A 277 -8.82 2.29 31.23
C HIS A 277 -9.96 2.35 32.25
N LYS A 278 -10.68 3.48 32.30
CA LYS A 278 -11.86 3.66 33.18
C LYS A 278 -13.11 2.96 32.65
N ASP A 279 -13.07 2.52 31.40
CA ASP A 279 -14.13 1.80 30.70
C ASP A 279 -13.48 0.74 29.80
N GLY A 280 -14.26 -0.13 29.17
CA GLY A 280 -13.78 -1.30 28.44
C GLY A 280 -12.65 -1.02 27.45
N VAL A 281 -11.62 -1.86 27.47
CA VAL A 281 -10.48 -1.79 26.55
C VAL A 281 -10.92 -2.29 25.18
N SER A 282 -11.08 -1.38 24.23
CA SER A 282 -11.64 -1.68 22.92
C SER A 282 -10.59 -2.17 21.92
N SER A 283 -9.33 -1.75 22.06
CA SER A 283 -8.25 -2.00 21.10
C SER A 283 -6.94 -2.34 21.82
N LEU A 284 -6.18 -3.27 21.25
CA LEU A 284 -4.82 -3.64 21.64
C LEU A 284 -3.98 -3.83 20.39
N ALA A 285 -2.81 -3.21 20.32
CA ALA A 285 -1.91 -3.38 19.19
C ALA A 285 -0.43 -3.30 19.62
N ILE A 286 0.43 -4.12 19.02
CA ILE A 286 1.89 -4.06 19.25
C ILE A 286 2.42 -2.77 18.63
N TYR A 287 3.18 -2.01 19.39
CA TYR A 287 3.89 -0.83 18.91
C TYR A 287 5.31 -1.21 18.46
N PRO A 288 5.60 -1.24 17.14
CA PRO A 288 6.95 -1.47 16.62
C PRO A 288 7.80 -0.19 16.73
N GLY A 289 8.22 0.13 17.96
CA GLY A 289 9.18 1.21 18.21
C GLY A 289 10.64 0.73 18.08
N PRO A 290 11.61 1.64 17.91
CA PRO A 290 13.04 1.31 17.88
C PRO A 290 13.58 0.84 19.24
N MET A 291 12.84 1.09 20.32
CA MET A 291 13.13 0.61 21.68
C MET A 291 12.20 -0.57 22.03
N MET A 292 12.42 -1.19 23.20
CA MET A 292 11.65 -2.30 23.80
C MET A 292 10.20 -2.47 23.32
N PRO A 293 9.69 -3.72 23.21
CA PRO A 293 8.31 -3.96 22.77
C PRO A 293 7.32 -3.18 23.65
N ARG A 294 6.45 -2.41 22.99
CA ARG A 294 5.41 -1.59 23.63
C ARG A 294 4.03 -1.99 23.10
N VAL A 295 2.99 -1.56 23.79
CA VAL A 295 1.61 -1.81 23.40
C VAL A 295 0.81 -0.53 23.42
N VAL A 296 -0.05 -0.35 22.40
CA VAL A 296 -1.05 0.71 22.35
C VAL A 296 -2.40 0.13 22.77
N THR A 297 -3.09 0.84 23.65
CA THR A 297 -4.45 0.54 24.06
C THR A 297 -5.38 1.70 23.74
N ALA A 298 -6.63 1.39 23.40
CA ALA A 298 -7.72 2.38 23.35
C ALA A 298 -8.89 1.88 24.18
N GLY A 299 -9.59 2.81 24.83
CA GLY A 299 -10.69 2.49 25.75
C GLY A 299 -11.97 3.28 25.51
N GLY A 300 -13.06 2.79 26.10
CA GLY A 300 -14.34 3.52 26.18
C GLY A 300 -14.25 4.88 26.87
N ASP A 301 -13.19 5.07 27.67
CA ASP A 301 -12.85 6.31 28.36
C ASP A 301 -12.30 7.42 27.44
N LYS A 302 -12.33 7.19 26.12
CA LYS A 302 -11.92 8.14 25.06
C LYS A 302 -10.42 8.40 25.01
N THR A 303 -9.61 7.62 25.73
CA THR A 303 -8.16 7.78 25.75
C THR A 303 -7.47 6.68 24.96
N VAL A 304 -6.28 7.03 24.47
CA VAL A 304 -5.30 6.11 23.89
C VAL A 304 -4.07 6.16 24.79
N ALA A 305 -3.55 5.01 25.18
CA ALA A 305 -2.39 4.89 26.07
C ALA A 305 -1.31 4.00 25.47
N LEU A 306 -0.06 4.33 25.77
CA LEU A 306 1.14 3.58 25.40
C LEU A 306 1.71 2.92 26.65
N TRP A 307 2.03 1.64 26.56
CA TRP A 307 2.48 0.81 27.67
C TRP A 307 3.81 0.15 27.36
N ASP A 308 4.66 0.05 28.37
CA ASP A 308 5.82 -0.82 28.36
C ASP A 308 5.36 -2.28 28.48
N LEU A 309 5.73 -3.16 27.55
CA LEU A 309 5.21 -4.53 27.57
C LEU A 309 5.81 -5.39 28.69
N ALA A 310 7.04 -5.10 29.11
CA ALA A 310 7.73 -5.91 30.11
C ALA A 310 7.18 -5.68 31.52
N THR A 311 6.86 -4.42 31.84
CA THR A 311 6.37 -3.99 33.15
C THR A 311 4.88 -3.71 33.19
N LEU A 312 4.22 -3.60 32.03
CA LEU A 312 2.86 -3.08 31.88
C LEU A 312 2.66 -1.72 32.56
N ARG A 313 3.72 -0.89 32.55
CA ARG A 313 3.65 0.48 33.03
C ARG A 313 3.20 1.41 31.92
N GLU A 314 2.28 2.31 32.25
CA GLU A 314 1.86 3.39 31.36
C GLU A 314 3.03 4.36 31.10
N LEU A 315 3.36 4.57 29.84
CA LEU A 315 4.41 5.48 29.37
C LEU A 315 3.83 6.83 28.94
N ALA A 316 2.68 6.79 28.28
CA ALA A 316 1.98 7.97 27.80
C ALA A 316 0.48 7.71 27.69
N ARG A 317 -0.31 8.77 27.82
CA ARG A 317 -1.75 8.77 27.57
C ARG A 317 -2.15 10.07 26.92
N GLN A 318 -3.01 9.97 25.93
CA GLN A 318 -3.62 11.10 25.26
C GLN A 318 -5.10 10.88 25.08
N GLN A 319 -5.85 11.98 25.04
CA GLN A 319 -7.25 11.98 24.68
C GLN A 319 -7.38 12.57 23.27
N PRO A 320 -7.57 11.75 22.23
CA PRO A 320 -7.61 12.25 20.87
C PRO A 320 -8.81 13.16 20.59
N ASN A 321 -9.90 12.96 21.35
CA ASN A 321 -11.13 13.75 21.24
C ASN A 321 -11.84 13.87 22.60
N ASP A 322 -12.28 15.07 22.94
CA ASP A 322 -12.94 15.35 24.22
C ASP A 322 -14.34 14.68 24.32
N LYS A 323 -15.03 14.62 23.19
CA LYS A 323 -16.45 14.23 23.12
C LYS A 323 -16.62 12.79 22.68
N LEU A 324 -15.87 12.37 21.67
CA LEU A 324 -16.08 11.09 20.98
C LEU A 324 -15.19 9.98 21.53
N GLN A 325 -15.76 8.78 21.63
CA GLN A 325 -15.04 7.56 21.99
C GLN A 325 -14.11 7.12 20.85
N CYS A 326 -12.89 6.75 21.21
CA CYS A 326 -11.96 6.03 20.34
C CYS A 326 -12.38 4.55 20.26
N ILE A 327 -12.72 4.09 19.06
CA ILE A 327 -13.17 2.71 18.84
C ILE A 327 -11.98 1.78 18.63
N ARG A 328 -10.95 2.26 17.92
CA ARG A 328 -9.70 1.56 17.63
C ARG A 328 -8.55 2.55 17.56
N ALA A 329 -7.38 2.10 17.98
CA ALA A 329 -6.12 2.77 17.75
C ALA A 329 -5.11 1.71 17.31
N GLU A 330 -4.50 1.92 16.16
CA GLU A 330 -3.52 1.02 15.56
C GLU A 330 -2.22 1.81 15.33
N PRO A 331 -1.05 1.23 15.64
CA PRO A 331 0.22 1.81 15.27
C PRO A 331 0.31 2.02 13.76
N TRP A 332 0.82 3.18 13.37
CA TRP A 332 0.79 3.63 11.99
C TRP A 332 2.09 4.35 11.63
N PHE A 333 3.13 3.55 11.38
CA PHE A 333 4.43 4.02 10.95
C PHE A 333 4.46 4.17 9.44
N HIS A 334 3.92 5.29 8.99
CA HIS A 334 3.93 5.62 7.58
C HIS A 334 5.16 6.50 7.26
N PRO A 335 5.96 6.20 6.22
CA PRO A 335 7.13 7.03 5.86
C PRO A 335 6.80 8.52 5.66
N ARG A 336 5.56 8.82 5.24
CA ARG A 336 5.08 10.22 5.07
C ARG A 336 4.64 10.91 6.37
N PHE A 337 4.48 10.16 7.47
CA PHE A 337 4.12 10.70 8.79
C PHE A 337 5.15 10.28 9.84
N PRO A 338 6.44 10.68 9.70
CA PRO A 338 7.54 10.17 10.52
C PRO A 338 7.49 10.59 12.00
N ARG A 339 6.55 11.46 12.39
CA ARG A 339 6.35 11.92 13.77
C ARG A 339 5.02 11.47 14.37
N VAL A 340 4.28 10.65 13.63
CA VAL A 340 3.02 10.07 14.07
C VAL A 340 3.27 8.61 14.36
N ASP A 341 2.67 8.13 15.43
CA ASP A 341 2.89 6.76 15.85
C ASP A 341 1.64 5.90 15.71
N CYS A 342 0.45 6.49 15.78
CA CYS A 342 -0.81 5.75 15.71
C CYS A 342 -1.86 6.48 14.88
N VAL A 343 -2.69 5.69 14.19
CA VAL A 343 -3.95 6.12 13.59
C VAL A 343 -5.09 5.67 14.51
N PHE A 344 -6.08 6.52 14.70
CA PHE A 344 -7.26 6.18 15.49
C PHE A 344 -8.54 6.51 14.73
N ALA A 345 -9.60 5.75 15.04
CA ALA A 345 -10.95 6.04 14.59
C ALA A 345 -11.85 6.34 15.78
N THR A 346 -12.64 7.39 15.66
CA THR A 346 -13.70 7.70 16.61
C THR A 346 -15.03 7.11 16.15
N ARG A 347 -16.01 7.06 17.07
CA ARG A 347 -17.34 6.51 16.80
C ARG A 347 -18.10 7.22 15.66
N ASN A 348 -17.89 8.51 15.45
CA ASN A 348 -18.64 9.33 14.48
C ASN A 348 -17.73 9.73 13.31
N ALA A 349 -17.35 8.76 12.47
CA ALA A 349 -16.72 8.98 11.16
C ALA A 349 -15.31 9.60 11.12
N GLN A 350 -14.79 10.11 12.23
CA GLN A 350 -13.52 10.84 12.30
C GLN A 350 -12.32 9.90 12.41
N ILE A 351 -11.37 10.03 11.47
CA ILE A 351 -10.08 9.33 11.44
C ILE A 351 -8.96 10.34 11.67
N GLY A 352 -8.16 10.12 12.70
CA GLY A 352 -7.08 11.00 13.08
C GLY A 352 -5.80 10.25 13.39
N VAL A 353 -4.78 11.02 13.69
CA VAL A 353 -3.46 10.55 14.05
C VAL A 353 -3.02 11.12 15.38
N VAL A 354 -2.20 10.35 16.09
CA VAL A 354 -1.69 10.71 17.39
C VAL A 354 -0.22 10.30 17.50
N ALA A 355 0.58 11.16 18.13
CA ALA A 355 1.97 10.90 18.45
C ALA A 355 2.06 10.68 19.96
N LEU A 356 2.25 9.42 20.37
CA LEU A 356 2.29 9.02 21.77
C LEU A 356 3.70 9.17 22.35
N GLU A 357 4.75 8.99 21.53
CA GLU A 357 6.14 9.15 21.97
C GLU A 357 6.60 10.60 21.98
N SER A 358 6.20 11.37 20.95
CA SER A 358 6.49 12.79 20.85
C SER A 358 5.60 13.60 21.80
N LYS A 359 6.00 13.68 23.07
CA LYS A 359 5.28 14.45 24.10
C LYS A 359 4.99 15.88 23.62
N GLY A 360 3.71 16.25 23.62
CA GLY A 360 3.26 17.62 23.35
C GLY A 360 2.68 17.87 21.95
N GLN A 361 2.69 16.89 21.04
CA GLN A 361 1.95 17.04 19.78
C GLN A 361 0.47 16.71 19.98
N PRO A 362 -0.45 17.64 19.62
CA PRO A 362 -1.87 17.36 19.71
C PRO A 362 -2.31 16.35 18.63
N PRO A 363 -3.34 15.55 18.93
CA PRO A 363 -3.97 14.68 17.95
C PRO A 363 -4.44 15.51 16.75
N SER A 364 -4.18 15.02 15.54
CA SER A 364 -4.54 15.71 14.30
C SER A 364 -5.57 14.91 13.52
N MET A 365 -6.64 15.58 13.08
CA MET A 365 -7.70 14.96 12.29
C MET A 365 -7.32 14.94 10.80
N LEU A 366 -7.34 13.76 10.18
CA LEU A 366 -6.96 13.60 8.77
C LEU A 366 -8.17 13.56 7.85
N LEU A 367 -9.22 12.85 8.26
CA LEU A 367 -10.37 12.59 7.41
C LEU A 367 -11.65 12.46 8.22
N ASP A 368 -12.71 13.05 7.70
CA ASP A 368 -14.07 12.82 8.15
C ASP A 368 -14.81 12.02 7.07
N LEU A 369 -15.22 10.79 7.40
CA LEU A 369 -15.86 9.89 6.46
C LEU A 369 -17.22 10.40 5.97
N ASP A 370 -17.93 11.23 6.75
CA ASP A 370 -19.21 11.83 6.34
C ASP A 370 -19.04 12.73 5.09
N GLN A 371 -17.82 13.22 4.83
CA GLN A 371 -17.51 14.03 3.63
C GLN A 371 -17.12 13.18 2.41
N VAL A 372 -16.82 11.90 2.61
CA VAL A 372 -16.26 11.02 1.57
C VAL A 372 -17.31 10.05 1.06
N ILE A 373 -18.13 9.51 1.95
CA ILE A 373 -19.17 8.54 1.64
C ILE A 373 -20.52 9.03 2.14
N ARG A 374 -21.59 8.60 1.47
CA ARG A 374 -22.95 8.75 1.98
C ARG A 374 -23.46 7.38 2.41
N PRO A 375 -23.95 7.22 3.65
CA PRO A 375 -24.47 5.95 4.10
C PRO A 375 -25.71 5.56 3.27
N PRO A 376 -25.88 4.28 2.91
CA PRO A 376 -27.09 3.79 2.27
C PRO A 376 -28.29 3.86 3.25
N GLY A 377 -29.41 4.38 2.75
CA GLY A 377 -30.64 4.67 3.49
C GLY A 377 -30.68 6.07 4.14
N ASP A 378 -31.77 6.41 4.86
CA ASP A 378 -31.98 7.69 5.58
C ASP A 378 -31.15 7.81 6.88
N LYS A 379 -29.91 7.31 6.90
CA LYS A 379 -29.04 7.40 8.08
C LYS A 379 -28.30 8.76 8.08
N PRO A 380 -28.33 9.52 9.18
CA PRO A 380 -27.78 10.88 9.18
C PRO A 380 -26.24 10.94 9.23
N HIS A 381 -25.57 9.95 9.84
CA HIS A 381 -24.11 9.95 10.05
C HIS A 381 -23.50 8.55 9.90
N VAL A 382 -22.25 8.51 9.44
CA VAL A 382 -21.41 7.32 9.39
C VAL A 382 -20.88 7.01 10.79
N LYS A 383 -20.98 5.74 11.19
CA LYS A 383 -20.44 5.23 12.46
C LYS A 383 -19.38 4.19 12.17
N VAL A 384 -18.23 4.32 12.84
CA VAL A 384 -17.10 3.38 12.70
C VAL A 384 -17.18 2.32 13.80
N TYR A 385 -16.93 1.06 13.44
CA TYR A 385 -16.90 -0.07 14.37
C TYR A 385 -15.55 -0.78 14.42
N THR A 386 -14.79 -0.73 13.32
CA THR A 386 -13.46 -1.35 13.22
C THR A 386 -12.56 -0.52 12.31
N LEU A 387 -11.27 -0.58 12.57
CA LEU A 387 -10.20 0.01 11.78
C LEU A 387 -9.04 -0.98 11.80
N ALA A 388 -8.49 -1.30 10.64
CA ALA A 388 -7.30 -2.13 10.51
C ALA A 388 -6.36 -1.56 9.46
N VAL A 389 -5.10 -1.36 9.83
CA VAL A 389 -4.01 -0.96 8.93
C VAL A 389 -3.47 -2.21 8.24
N HIS A 390 -3.13 -2.10 6.95
CA HIS A 390 -2.56 -3.23 6.22
C HIS A 390 -1.20 -3.63 6.81
N PRO A 391 -0.98 -4.93 7.13
CA PRO A 391 0.25 -5.46 7.70
C PRO A 391 1.56 -4.98 7.06
N LEU A 392 1.65 -5.06 5.74
CA LEU A 392 2.85 -4.75 4.97
C LEU A 392 2.78 -3.42 4.19
N ARG A 393 1.61 -2.78 4.14
CA ARG A 393 1.35 -1.58 3.32
C ARG A 393 0.68 -0.51 4.17
N PRO A 394 1.41 0.19 5.05
CA PRO A 394 0.79 1.16 5.96
C PRO A 394 0.02 2.27 5.23
N SER A 395 0.23 2.47 3.92
CA SER A 395 -0.59 3.39 3.11
C SER A 395 -2.07 3.00 3.03
N VAL A 396 -2.41 1.71 3.19
CA VAL A 396 -3.78 1.19 3.05
C VAL A 396 -4.39 0.94 4.43
N VAL A 397 -5.57 1.52 4.66
CA VAL A 397 -6.35 1.35 5.90
C VAL A 397 -7.77 0.94 5.55
N SER A 398 -8.24 -0.12 6.21
CA SER A 398 -9.62 -0.62 6.10
C SER A 398 -10.44 -0.15 7.29
N ILE A 399 -11.69 0.24 7.03
CA ILE A 399 -12.59 0.81 8.03
C ILE A 399 -13.98 0.22 7.83
N GLY A 400 -14.48 -0.49 8.84
CA GLY A 400 -15.83 -1.02 8.83
C GLY A 400 -16.81 -0.05 9.48
N THR A 401 -17.92 0.21 8.78
CA THR A 401 -18.89 1.24 9.16
C THR A 401 -20.34 0.71 9.20
N ASN A 402 -21.29 1.56 9.58
CA ASN A 402 -22.74 1.31 9.42
C ASN A 402 -23.24 1.43 7.97
N ALA A 403 -22.35 1.77 7.03
CA ALA A 403 -22.58 1.93 5.60
C ALA A 403 -21.86 0.87 4.75
N GLY A 404 -21.17 -0.07 5.40
CA GLY A 404 -20.31 -1.07 4.76
C GLY A 404 -18.82 -0.82 5.00
N LEU A 405 -17.98 -1.37 4.12
CA LEU A 405 -16.53 -1.35 4.23
C LEU A 405 -15.93 -0.23 3.37
N VAL A 406 -15.06 0.56 3.98
CA VAL A 406 -14.30 1.63 3.33
C VAL A 406 -12.83 1.23 3.35
N ILE A 407 -12.16 1.33 2.20
CA ILE A 407 -10.70 1.22 2.12
C ILE A 407 -10.19 2.57 1.65
N ILE A 408 -9.30 3.15 2.46
CA ILE A 408 -8.63 4.39 2.15
C ILE A 408 -7.14 4.12 1.91
N GLU A 409 -6.54 4.93 1.05
CA GLU A 409 -5.11 4.92 0.77
C GLU A 409 -4.53 6.31 0.99
N VAL A 410 -3.31 6.39 1.52
CA VAL A 410 -2.54 7.64 1.57
C VAL A 410 -2.20 8.05 0.14
N ASP A 411 -2.72 9.20 -0.30
CA ASP A 411 -2.62 9.66 -1.68
C ASP A 411 -1.17 9.65 -2.16
N PRO A 412 -0.81 8.86 -3.20
CA PRO A 412 0.55 8.78 -3.74
C PRO A 412 1.12 10.14 -4.14
N SER A 413 0.28 11.10 -4.55
CA SER A 413 0.68 12.46 -4.90
C SER A 413 1.19 13.28 -3.71
N PHE A 414 0.97 12.81 -2.48
CA PHE A 414 1.56 13.37 -1.26
C PHE A 414 3.01 12.90 -1.03
N ALA A 415 3.52 11.94 -1.79
CA ALA A 415 4.94 11.66 -1.79
C ALA A 415 5.67 12.89 -2.35
N PRO A 416 6.65 13.46 -1.62
CA PRO A 416 7.48 14.49 -2.21
C PRO A 416 8.17 13.90 -3.42
N ALA A 417 7.99 14.53 -4.58
CA ALA A 417 8.71 14.14 -5.77
C ALA A 417 10.20 14.19 -5.43
N ALA A 418 10.91 13.06 -5.57
CA ALA A 418 12.31 12.94 -5.20
C ALA A 418 13.10 12.36 -6.38
N ALA A 419 14.30 12.87 -6.59
CA ALA A 419 15.26 12.34 -7.54
C ALA A 419 16.63 12.29 -6.86
N ALA A 420 17.31 11.15 -6.98
CA ALA A 420 18.73 11.09 -6.65
C ALA A 420 19.48 11.87 -7.73
N LEU A 421 20.39 12.74 -7.31
CA LEU A 421 21.42 13.24 -8.22
C LEU A 421 22.48 12.14 -8.27
N PRO A 422 22.92 11.71 -9.48
CA PRO A 422 24.06 10.80 -9.60
C PRO A 422 25.28 11.35 -8.85
N VAL A 423 26.31 10.52 -8.65
CA VAL A 423 27.61 10.99 -8.14
C VAL A 423 28.68 10.57 -9.13
N ALA A 424 29.49 11.52 -9.58
CA ALA A 424 30.48 11.28 -10.60
C ALA A 424 31.47 10.21 -10.11
N PRO A 425 31.82 9.22 -10.96
CA PRO A 425 32.76 8.17 -10.58
C PRO A 425 34.13 8.79 -10.27
N GLY A 426 34.45 8.88 -8.97
CA GLY A 426 35.69 9.50 -8.45
C GLY A 426 35.47 10.68 -7.50
N GLY A 427 34.22 11.09 -7.24
CA GLY A 427 33.86 12.14 -6.29
C GLY A 427 33.83 11.70 -4.82
N ASP A 428 33.78 12.71 -3.93
CA ASP A 428 33.62 12.59 -2.49
C ASP A 428 32.45 11.66 -2.12
N VAL A 429 32.50 10.97 -0.96
CA VAL A 429 31.49 9.98 -0.51
C VAL A 429 30.14 10.63 -0.12
N SER A 430 29.88 11.83 -0.64
CA SER A 430 28.67 12.60 -0.44
C SER A 430 27.65 12.29 -1.53
N HIS A 431 26.56 11.61 -1.18
CA HIS A 431 25.43 11.43 -2.07
C HIS A 431 24.46 12.61 -1.93
N ARG A 432 23.83 13.05 -3.02
CA ARG A 432 22.82 14.11 -2.98
C ARG A 432 21.51 13.63 -3.57
N ALA A 433 20.42 13.94 -2.89
CA ALA A 433 19.07 13.78 -3.42
C ALA A 433 18.35 15.13 -3.39
N VAL A 434 17.38 15.29 -4.27
CA VAL A 434 16.56 16.49 -4.37
C VAL A 434 15.12 16.07 -4.21
N TYR A 435 14.36 16.81 -3.41
CA TYR A 435 12.94 16.53 -3.22
C TYR A 435 12.10 17.80 -3.15
N ALA A 436 10.85 17.70 -3.62
CA ALA A 436 9.88 18.79 -3.60
C ALA A 436 9.02 18.71 -2.34
N ARG A 437 9.04 19.75 -1.50
CA ARG A 437 8.15 19.92 -0.34
C ARG A 437 7.30 21.16 -0.52
N GLY A 438 6.08 20.94 -1.00
CA GLY A 438 5.20 22.00 -1.46
C GLY A 438 5.83 22.80 -2.60
N ARG A 439 5.94 24.12 -2.44
CA ARG A 439 6.69 24.98 -3.38
C ARG A 439 8.20 25.00 -3.19
N ASN A 440 8.77 24.32 -2.20
CA ASN A 440 10.22 24.36 -1.98
C ASN A 440 10.88 23.14 -2.62
N LEU A 441 11.94 23.36 -3.38
CA LEU A 441 12.86 22.32 -3.80
C LEU A 441 14.00 22.28 -2.78
N LEU A 442 14.24 21.12 -2.19
CA LEU A 442 15.20 20.90 -1.12
C LEU A 442 16.25 19.90 -1.60
N SER A 443 17.53 20.18 -1.34
CA SER A 443 18.62 19.23 -1.54
C SER A 443 19.00 18.62 -0.20
N LEU A 444 19.26 17.32 -0.24
CA LEU A 444 19.57 16.50 0.92
C LEU A 444 20.89 15.79 0.64
N GLY A 445 21.92 16.20 1.37
CA GLY A 445 23.25 15.61 1.32
C GLY A 445 23.38 14.51 2.36
N PHE A 446 24.02 13.42 1.96
CA PHE A 446 24.39 12.29 2.82
C PHE A 446 25.90 12.12 2.76
N SER A 447 26.61 12.25 3.87
CA SER A 447 28.02 11.87 3.98
C SER A 447 28.15 10.73 4.97
N VAL A 448 28.89 9.69 4.58
CA VAL A 448 29.23 8.59 5.49
C VAL A 448 30.45 9.04 6.29
N ALA A 449 30.26 9.34 7.57
CA ALA A 449 31.38 9.69 8.44
C ALA A 449 32.21 8.44 8.74
N ALA A 450 33.51 8.47 8.42
CA ALA A 450 34.45 7.41 8.73
C ALA A 450 34.83 7.44 10.23
N GLY A 451 33.97 6.86 11.07
CA GLY A 451 34.30 6.34 12.41
C GLY A 451 34.15 7.31 13.59
N GLY A 452 33.60 6.79 14.71
CA GLY A 452 33.75 7.41 16.02
C GLY A 452 32.58 7.32 17.01
N GLY A 453 31.58 6.45 16.81
CA GLY A 453 30.59 6.12 17.85
C GLY A 453 30.89 4.75 18.47
N ASP A 454 30.70 4.59 19.78
CA ASP A 454 31.04 3.42 20.63
C ASP A 454 30.49 2.05 20.12
N ASP A 455 29.63 2.05 19.10
CA ASP A 455 28.96 0.88 18.53
C ASP A 455 29.52 0.40 17.16
N GLY A 456 30.58 1.00 16.64
CA GLY A 456 31.28 0.51 15.43
C GLY A 456 30.48 0.58 14.11
N LEU A 457 29.31 1.24 14.08
CA LEU A 457 28.56 1.52 12.86
C LEU A 457 28.89 2.94 12.34
N PRO A 458 29.07 3.13 11.02
CA PRO A 458 29.30 4.45 10.46
C PRO A 458 28.03 5.30 10.58
N GLY A 459 28.14 6.48 11.20
CA GLY A 459 27.07 7.47 11.23
C GLY A 459 26.92 8.14 9.87
N VAL A 460 25.68 8.32 9.41
CA VAL A 460 25.38 9.11 8.21
C VAL A 460 25.04 10.53 8.67
N GLU A 461 25.87 11.49 8.32
CA GLU A 461 25.54 12.89 8.52
C GLU A 461 24.61 13.34 7.38
N GLN A 462 23.54 14.04 7.76
CA GLN A 462 22.51 14.50 6.84
C GLN A 462 22.41 16.02 6.88
N THR A 463 22.53 16.66 5.73
CA THR A 463 22.35 18.12 5.57
C THR A 463 21.18 18.41 4.65
N GLU A 464 20.23 19.25 5.09
CA GLU A 464 19.09 19.72 4.29
C GLU A 464 19.27 21.20 3.94
N GLU A 465 19.22 21.53 2.64
CA GLU A 465 19.30 22.90 2.16
C GLU A 465 18.14 23.21 1.20
N ARG A 466 17.60 24.43 1.26
CA ARG A 466 16.62 24.89 0.28
C ARG A 466 17.30 25.50 -0.94
N VAL A 467 17.14 24.82 -2.08
CA VAL A 467 17.83 25.16 -3.32
C VAL A 467 17.02 26.02 -4.28
N ALA A 468 15.69 25.79 -4.39
CA ALA A 468 14.85 26.56 -5.29
C ALA A 468 13.40 26.68 -4.80
N VAL A 469 12.63 27.58 -5.43
CA VAL A 469 11.19 27.72 -5.24
C VAL A 469 10.48 27.34 -6.54
N LEU A 470 9.67 26.29 -6.48
CA LEU A 470 8.87 25.76 -7.56
C LEU A 470 7.68 26.69 -7.89
N ARG A 471 7.34 26.74 -9.17
CA ARG A 471 6.25 27.56 -9.72
C ARG A 471 4.87 27.21 -9.13
N SER A 472 4.63 25.93 -8.92
CA SER A 472 3.33 25.40 -8.48
C SER A 472 3.52 24.47 -7.30
N ASP A 473 2.51 24.46 -6.43
CA ASP A 473 2.36 23.52 -5.30
C ASP A 473 1.66 22.22 -5.73
N ALA A 474 1.34 22.09 -7.03
CA ALA A 474 0.72 20.90 -7.58
C ALA A 474 1.70 19.72 -7.58
N ALA A 475 1.16 18.50 -7.52
CA ALA A 475 1.93 17.27 -7.61
C ALA A 475 2.86 17.30 -8.83
N CYS A 476 4.14 17.03 -8.59
CA CYS A 476 5.18 17.03 -9.60
C CYS A 476 5.93 15.69 -9.62
N SER A 477 6.71 15.47 -10.67
CA SER A 477 7.74 14.43 -10.71
C SER A 477 9.08 15.07 -11.03
N LEU A 478 10.14 14.58 -10.39
CA LEU A 478 11.51 15.02 -10.59
C LEU A 478 12.25 13.99 -11.43
N HIS A 479 12.92 14.44 -12.49
CA HIS A 479 13.69 13.60 -13.41
C HIS A 479 15.10 14.18 -13.51
N ALA A 480 16.05 13.59 -12.78
CA ALA A 480 17.46 13.97 -12.87
C ALA A 480 18.08 13.37 -14.14
N HIS A 481 18.92 14.15 -14.82
CA HIS A 481 19.75 13.64 -15.91
C HIS A 481 20.92 12.81 -15.34
N PRO A 482 21.34 11.72 -16.01
CA PRO A 482 22.46 10.90 -15.55
C PRO A 482 23.81 11.61 -15.38
N SER A 483 24.02 12.78 -15.99
CA SER A 483 25.24 13.58 -15.86
C SER A 483 25.27 14.50 -14.63
N GLU A 484 24.24 14.48 -13.79
CA GLU A 484 24.04 15.35 -12.61
C GLU A 484 23.77 16.81 -12.88
N GLU A 485 24.05 17.33 -14.09
CA GLU A 485 24.01 18.77 -14.36
C GLU A 485 22.60 19.34 -14.48
N LEU A 486 21.61 18.48 -14.75
CA LEU A 486 20.26 18.88 -15.13
C LEU A 486 19.18 18.16 -14.32
N LEU A 487 18.13 18.90 -13.96
CA LEU A 487 16.94 18.38 -13.31
C LEU A 487 15.69 18.90 -14.02
N ALA A 488 14.85 18.00 -14.55
CA ALA A 488 13.53 18.35 -15.05
C ALA A 488 12.47 18.17 -13.97
N VAL A 489 11.69 19.21 -13.72
CA VAL A 489 10.48 19.18 -12.88
C VAL A 489 9.28 19.17 -13.80
N PHE A 490 8.44 18.13 -13.67
CA PHE A 490 7.23 17.98 -14.46
C PHE A 490 5.99 18.11 -13.58
N TRP A 491 4.98 18.86 -14.03
CA TRP A 491 3.67 18.96 -13.38
C TRP A 491 2.60 18.34 -14.28
N PRO A 492 2.28 17.04 -14.12
CA PRO A 492 1.32 16.34 -14.98
C PRO A 492 -0.05 17.03 -15.02
N GLY A 493 -0.54 17.49 -13.88
CA GLY A 493 -1.86 18.14 -13.78
C GLY A 493 -1.94 19.50 -14.46
N ALA A 494 -0.82 20.23 -14.53
CA ALA A 494 -0.73 21.53 -15.21
C ALA A 494 -0.24 21.40 -16.67
N GLN A 495 0.18 20.19 -17.08
CA GLN A 495 0.85 19.91 -18.36
C GLN A 495 1.99 20.90 -18.65
N SER A 496 2.83 21.13 -17.64
CA SER A 496 3.96 22.05 -17.71
C SER A 496 5.23 21.41 -17.19
N TYR A 497 6.38 21.88 -17.66
CA TYR A 497 7.70 21.46 -17.20
C TYR A 497 8.62 22.66 -16.99
N ALA A 498 9.65 22.47 -16.19
CA ALA A 498 10.78 23.38 -16.04
C ALA A 498 12.08 22.58 -15.88
N VAL A 499 13.13 22.98 -16.58
CA VAL A 499 14.47 22.37 -16.49
C VAL A 499 15.37 23.29 -15.70
N TYR A 500 15.98 22.75 -14.65
CA TYR A 500 16.92 23.43 -13.76
C TYR A 500 18.33 22.92 -14.00
N ARG A 501 19.30 23.83 -13.93
CA ARG A 501 20.71 23.47 -13.76
C ARG A 501 20.99 23.20 -12.29
N THR A 502 21.62 22.08 -11.95
CA THR A 502 21.80 21.66 -10.54
C THR A 502 22.92 22.42 -9.80
N SER A 503 23.82 23.08 -10.53
CA SER A 503 24.93 23.85 -9.95
C SER A 503 24.50 25.19 -9.37
N ASP A 504 23.57 25.90 -10.03
CA ASP A 504 23.10 27.23 -9.63
C ASP A 504 21.57 27.33 -9.47
N TRP A 505 20.84 26.24 -9.72
CA TRP A 505 19.39 26.14 -9.64
C TRP A 505 18.64 27.14 -10.53
N ARG A 506 19.28 27.60 -11.61
CA ARG A 506 18.65 28.47 -12.61
C ARG A 506 17.79 27.65 -13.57
N ILE A 507 16.69 28.25 -14.01
CA ILE A 507 15.80 27.67 -15.02
C ILE A 507 16.45 27.87 -16.39
N LEU A 508 16.78 26.77 -17.06
CA LEU A 508 17.34 26.75 -18.42
C LEU A 508 16.24 26.75 -19.48
N ASP A 509 15.09 26.16 -19.16
CA ASP A 509 13.95 26.06 -20.07
C ASP A 509 12.65 25.86 -19.29
N GLU A 510 11.57 26.39 -19.83
CA GLU A 510 10.23 26.22 -19.29
C GLU A 510 9.21 26.15 -20.42
N GLY A 511 8.18 25.31 -20.22
CA GLY A 511 7.18 25.14 -21.26
C GLY A 511 6.02 24.26 -20.86
N ARG A 512 5.23 23.92 -21.89
CA ARG A 512 4.10 23.01 -21.78
C ARG A 512 4.45 21.68 -22.42
N ALA A 513 4.20 20.60 -21.69
CA ALA A 513 4.38 19.24 -22.17
C ALA A 513 3.39 18.31 -21.48
N SER A 514 3.01 17.25 -22.17
CA SER A 514 2.15 16.19 -21.64
C SER A 514 2.97 14.99 -21.13
N SER A 515 4.20 14.82 -21.61
CA SER A 515 5.17 13.82 -21.17
C SER A 515 6.60 14.27 -21.51
N LEU A 516 7.59 13.75 -20.80
CA LEU A 516 9.01 14.04 -21.03
C LEU A 516 9.89 12.80 -20.87
N GLY A 517 11.11 12.85 -21.43
CA GLY A 517 12.15 11.82 -21.22
C GLY A 517 13.56 12.33 -21.54
N TRP A 518 14.56 11.86 -20.82
CA TRP A 518 15.97 12.24 -21.00
C TRP A 518 16.71 11.28 -21.94
N ASP A 519 17.63 11.80 -22.75
CA ASP A 519 18.71 11.02 -23.32
C ASP A 519 19.67 10.61 -22.20
N ALA A 520 20.03 9.33 -22.15
CA ALA A 520 20.89 8.80 -21.11
C ALA A 520 22.36 9.26 -21.23
N VAL A 521 22.80 9.61 -22.45
CA VAL A 521 24.20 9.92 -22.74
C VAL A 521 24.40 11.42 -22.93
N HIS A 522 23.57 12.05 -23.76
CA HIS A 522 23.68 13.48 -24.05
C HIS A 522 22.65 14.29 -23.23
N PRO A 523 22.90 15.59 -22.99
CA PRO A 523 21.93 16.47 -22.33
C PRO A 523 20.80 16.88 -23.29
N ARG A 524 20.04 15.89 -23.78
CA ARG A 524 18.89 16.05 -24.68
C ARG A 524 17.60 15.59 -24.00
N LEU A 525 16.51 16.31 -24.25
CA LEU A 525 15.20 16.10 -23.66
C LEU A 525 14.17 15.90 -24.77
N VAL A 526 13.45 14.78 -24.75
CA VAL A 526 12.26 14.57 -25.58
C VAL A 526 11.01 15.04 -24.83
N LEU A 527 10.14 15.74 -25.54
CA LEU A 527 8.91 16.33 -25.03
C LEU A 527 7.75 15.95 -25.94
N LEU A 528 6.60 15.64 -25.35
CA LEU A 528 5.33 15.59 -26.08
C LEU A 528 4.58 16.89 -25.83
N SER A 529 4.34 17.69 -26.88
CA SER A 529 3.65 18.96 -26.72
C SER A 529 2.25 18.75 -26.12
N ALA A 530 1.85 19.66 -25.23
CA ALA A 530 0.51 19.66 -24.67
C ALA A 530 -0.38 20.63 -25.45
N PRO A 531 -1.64 20.26 -25.75
CA PRO A 531 -2.57 21.19 -26.37
C PRO A 531 -2.78 22.43 -25.49
N PRO A 532 -3.06 23.61 -26.08
CA PRO A 532 -3.40 24.80 -25.31
C PRO A 532 -4.63 24.53 -24.43
N PRO A 533 -4.75 25.21 -23.27
CA PRO A 533 -5.84 24.93 -22.35
C PRO A 533 -7.17 25.30 -23.00
N GLN A 534 -8.20 24.46 -22.84
CA GLN A 534 -9.54 24.75 -23.35
C GLN A 534 -10.06 26.04 -22.70
N GLN A 535 -10.10 27.13 -23.48
CA GLN A 535 -10.70 28.39 -23.04
C GLN A 535 -12.22 28.28 -23.11
N GLN A 536 -12.93 28.98 -22.22
CA GLN A 536 -14.38 29.10 -22.34
C GLN A 536 -14.74 30.01 -23.52
N PRO A 537 -15.82 29.72 -24.26
CA PRO A 537 -16.26 30.59 -25.34
C PRO A 537 -16.51 32.01 -24.79
N PRO A 538 -16.02 33.06 -25.46
CA PRO A 538 -16.23 34.43 -25.01
C PRO A 538 -17.73 34.73 -24.90
N GLN A 539 -18.12 35.52 -23.91
CA GLN A 539 -19.52 35.96 -23.73
C GLN A 539 -19.71 37.40 -24.20
N MET A 540 -20.82 37.66 -24.89
CA MET A 540 -21.14 39.00 -25.39
C MET A 540 -21.50 39.95 -24.24
N ARG A 541 -20.68 40.96 -23.99
CA ARG A 541 -20.94 42.01 -22.98
C ARG A 541 -21.51 43.27 -23.66
N GLY A 542 -22.84 43.42 -23.63
CA GLY A 542 -23.54 44.61 -24.13
C GLY A 542 -24.23 44.42 -25.50
N ARG A 543 -25.03 45.41 -25.92
CA ARG A 543 -25.88 45.33 -27.13
C ARG A 543 -25.47 46.29 -28.27
N GLY A 544 -24.42 47.10 -28.09
CA GLY A 544 -23.98 48.11 -29.08
C GLY A 544 -23.19 47.51 -30.26
N LYS A 545 -23.05 48.29 -31.35
CA LYS A 545 -22.30 47.90 -32.56
C LYS A 545 -20.83 47.56 -32.26
N LYS A 546 -20.19 48.35 -31.40
CA LYS A 546 -18.81 48.12 -30.93
C LYS A 546 -18.66 46.80 -30.16
N ALA A 547 -19.64 46.45 -29.31
CA ALA A 547 -19.64 45.19 -28.57
C ALA A 547 -19.83 43.96 -29.47
N LYS A 548 -20.57 44.10 -30.59
CA LYS A 548 -20.69 43.05 -31.62
C LYS A 548 -19.38 42.82 -32.36
N GLU A 549 -18.66 43.90 -32.70
CA GLU A 549 -17.36 43.82 -33.38
C GLU A 549 -16.28 43.22 -32.47
N GLU A 550 -16.22 43.63 -31.20
CA GLU A 550 -15.31 43.05 -30.18
C GLU A 550 -15.62 41.56 -29.93
N TYR A 551 -16.90 41.18 -29.83
CA TYR A 551 -17.30 39.78 -29.70
C TYR A 551 -16.93 38.94 -30.93
N ALA A 552 -17.11 39.48 -32.14
CA ALA A 552 -16.73 38.78 -33.37
C ALA A 552 -15.20 38.57 -33.47
N MET A 553 -14.40 39.56 -33.03
CA MET A 553 -12.95 39.43 -32.98
C MET A 553 -12.50 38.42 -31.91
N ALA A 554 -13.12 38.44 -30.73
CA ALA A 554 -12.85 37.46 -29.67
C ALA A 554 -13.28 36.04 -30.08
N MET A 555 -14.40 35.89 -30.79
CA MET A 555 -14.87 34.60 -31.31
C MET A 555 -13.96 34.07 -32.42
N LYS A 556 -13.45 34.94 -33.30
CA LYS A 556 -12.44 34.54 -34.31
C LYS A 556 -11.14 34.08 -33.64
N ALA A 557 -10.66 34.79 -32.62
CA ALA A 557 -9.49 34.37 -31.85
C ALA A 557 -9.75 33.03 -31.12
N TYR A 558 -10.95 32.83 -30.57
CA TYR A 558 -11.37 31.57 -29.96
C TYR A 558 -11.38 30.40 -30.96
N ILE A 559 -11.95 30.60 -32.15
CA ILE A 559 -11.96 29.57 -33.21
C ILE A 559 -10.54 29.24 -33.67
N ALA A 560 -9.68 30.25 -33.86
CA ALA A 560 -8.27 30.02 -34.21
C ALA A 560 -7.51 29.24 -33.12
N VAL A 561 -7.80 29.49 -31.83
CA VAL A 561 -7.25 28.70 -30.70
C VAL A 561 -7.79 27.28 -30.67
N GLN A 562 -9.08 27.07 -31.01
CA GLN A 562 -9.67 25.74 -31.12
C GLN A 562 -9.08 24.94 -32.28
N GLU A 563 -8.87 25.57 -33.44
CA GLU A 563 -8.16 24.99 -34.58
C GLU A 563 -6.71 24.63 -34.23
N ALA A 564 -5.98 25.52 -33.54
CA ALA A 564 -4.64 25.25 -33.01
C ALA A 564 -4.60 24.19 -31.88
N SER A 565 -5.73 23.94 -31.20
CA SER A 565 -5.86 22.87 -30.21
C SER A 565 -6.22 21.52 -30.82
N SER A 566 -6.70 21.53 -32.08
CA SER A 566 -7.00 20.32 -32.85
C SER A 566 -5.76 19.74 -33.55
N THR A 567 -4.63 20.45 -33.51
CA THR A 567 -3.35 19.97 -34.02
C THR A 567 -2.84 18.83 -33.14
N GLU A 568 -2.48 17.70 -33.74
CA GLU A 568 -1.98 16.52 -33.03
C GLU A 568 -0.77 16.84 -32.15
N ALA A 569 -0.67 16.21 -30.98
CA ALA A 569 0.45 16.37 -30.05
C ALA A 569 1.79 16.07 -30.77
N ARG A 570 2.74 17.01 -30.76
CA ARG A 570 4.01 16.88 -31.50
C ARG A 570 5.12 16.38 -30.59
N VAL A 571 5.97 15.50 -31.10
CA VAL A 571 7.20 15.08 -30.40
C VAL A 571 8.29 16.08 -30.75
N GLN A 572 8.80 16.77 -29.73
CA GLN A 572 9.86 17.77 -29.82
C GLN A 572 11.11 17.25 -29.11
N ILE A 573 12.29 17.53 -29.67
CA ILE A 573 13.57 17.19 -29.06
C ILE A 573 14.34 18.49 -28.84
N LYS A 574 14.74 18.73 -27.59
CA LYS A 574 15.58 19.85 -27.18
C LYS A 574 16.95 19.34 -26.74
N GLY A 575 18.01 20.07 -27.05
CA GLY A 575 19.37 19.80 -26.59
C GLY A 575 19.92 21.00 -25.83
N LEU A 576 20.85 20.76 -24.92
CA LEU A 576 21.57 21.84 -24.23
C LEU A 576 22.61 22.46 -25.18
N GLU A 577 22.41 23.72 -25.58
CA GLU A 577 23.39 24.52 -26.32
C GLU A 577 23.74 25.78 -25.49
N GLY A 578 24.97 25.81 -24.96
CA GLY A 578 25.41 26.86 -24.04
C GLY A 578 24.61 26.88 -22.72
N ASP A 579 23.89 27.98 -22.48
CA ASP A 579 23.12 28.23 -21.25
C ASP A 579 21.61 28.05 -21.41
N LYS A 580 21.14 27.49 -22.54
CA LYS A 580 19.71 27.27 -22.81
C LYS A 580 19.47 25.92 -23.47
N MET A 581 18.26 25.38 -23.29
CA MET A 581 17.81 24.25 -24.11
C MET A 581 17.26 24.77 -25.44
N GLU A 582 17.98 24.51 -26.52
CA GLU A 582 17.56 24.86 -27.88
C GLU A 582 16.84 23.69 -28.55
N MET A 583 15.96 24.01 -29.50
CA MET A 583 15.19 22.99 -30.22
C MET A 583 16.03 22.38 -31.33
N TYR A 584 16.28 21.07 -31.22
CA TYR A 584 16.99 20.29 -32.24
C TYR A 584 16.01 19.74 -33.29
N ASN A 585 14.78 19.43 -32.89
CA ASN A 585 13.71 18.97 -33.78
C ASN A 585 12.33 19.41 -33.26
N ASP A 586 11.52 20.02 -34.12
CA ASP A 586 10.21 20.60 -33.77
C ASP A 586 9.03 19.64 -34.05
N ALA A 587 9.18 18.65 -34.93
CA ALA A 587 8.10 17.73 -35.25
C ALA A 587 8.62 16.43 -35.87
N LEU A 588 8.75 15.38 -35.04
CA LEU A 588 8.89 14.03 -35.59
C LEU A 588 7.55 13.54 -36.14
N GLU A 589 7.45 13.37 -37.46
CA GLU A 589 6.33 12.65 -38.07
C GLU A 589 6.47 11.17 -37.78
N VAL A 590 5.66 10.68 -36.83
CA VAL A 590 5.55 9.26 -36.52
C VAL A 590 4.37 8.70 -37.31
N GLU A 591 4.63 8.20 -38.52
CA GLU A 591 3.60 7.62 -39.41
C GLU A 591 2.88 6.39 -38.78
N SER A 592 3.53 5.71 -37.83
CA SER A 592 3.02 4.47 -37.21
C SER A 592 2.03 4.69 -36.05
N VAL A 593 1.75 5.93 -35.65
CA VAL A 593 0.96 6.24 -34.44
C VAL A 593 -0.10 7.32 -34.73
N GLU A 594 -1.37 6.94 -34.69
CA GLU A 594 -2.52 7.83 -34.94
C GLU A 594 -2.76 8.82 -33.79
N LYS A 595 -2.60 8.38 -32.54
CA LYS A 595 -2.68 9.26 -31.36
C LYS A 595 -1.53 9.03 -30.41
N ARG A 596 -0.69 10.05 -30.24
CA ARG A 596 0.47 10.03 -29.33
C ARG A 596 0.00 10.26 -27.89
N LEU A 597 0.31 9.32 -27.00
CA LEU A 597 -0.14 9.28 -25.60
C LEU A 597 0.97 9.63 -24.61
N GLY A 598 2.25 9.43 -24.98
CA GLY A 598 3.38 9.74 -24.10
C GLY A 598 4.73 9.50 -24.77
N VAL A 599 5.78 10.00 -24.13
CA VAL A 599 7.19 9.79 -24.52
C VAL A 599 8.01 9.38 -23.30
N PHE A 600 9.05 8.59 -23.52
CA PHE A 600 10.02 8.20 -22.49
C PHE A 600 11.44 8.20 -23.07
N GLY A 601 12.41 8.34 -22.17
CA GLY A 601 13.84 8.45 -22.49
C GLY A 601 14.67 7.24 -22.07
N GLY A 602 15.99 7.34 -22.29
CA GLY A 602 16.99 6.29 -22.07
C GLY A 602 18.04 6.27 -23.19
N GLY A 603 18.68 5.12 -23.42
CA GLY A 603 19.62 4.93 -24.53
C GLY A 603 18.97 5.11 -25.91
N PHE A 604 17.66 4.86 -26.00
CA PHE A 604 16.79 5.27 -27.11
C PHE A 604 15.59 6.04 -26.55
N PHE A 605 14.96 6.89 -27.36
CA PHE A 605 13.67 7.47 -26.98
C PHE A 605 12.53 6.65 -27.57
N GLY A 606 11.41 6.60 -26.86
CA GLY A 606 10.23 5.91 -27.35
C GLY A 606 8.98 6.76 -27.32
N VAL A 607 8.12 6.51 -28.31
CA VAL A 607 6.83 7.16 -28.49
C VAL A 607 5.74 6.12 -28.26
N ARG A 608 4.84 6.41 -27.30
CA ARG A 608 3.65 5.61 -27.03
C ARG A 608 2.47 6.18 -27.79
N GLY A 609 1.68 5.32 -28.42
CA GLY A 609 0.38 5.73 -28.93
C GLY A 609 -0.45 4.59 -29.51
N THR A 610 -1.52 4.95 -30.22
CA THR A 610 -2.50 3.99 -30.77
C THR A 610 -2.27 3.75 -32.25
N GLU A 611 -2.40 2.51 -32.70
CA GLU A 611 -2.41 2.17 -34.13
C GLU A 611 -3.74 2.56 -34.80
N PRO A 612 -3.72 2.96 -36.08
CA PRO A 612 -4.93 3.12 -36.87
C PRO A 612 -5.66 1.77 -37.00
N PRO A 613 -7.01 1.76 -37.09
CA PRO A 613 -7.74 0.53 -37.28
C PRO A 613 -7.32 -0.14 -38.59
N GLN A 614 -6.61 -1.26 -38.52
CA GLN A 614 -6.38 -2.11 -39.69
C GLN A 614 -7.75 -2.60 -40.21
N ARG A 615 -8.01 -2.43 -41.51
CA ARG A 615 -9.04 -3.19 -42.23
C ARG A 615 -8.61 -4.66 -42.20
N ALA A 616 -9.05 -5.41 -41.20
CA ALA A 616 -8.98 -6.86 -41.18
C ALA A 616 -10.43 -7.39 -41.15
N ASP A 617 -10.83 -7.93 -42.30
CA ASP A 617 -11.84 -8.95 -42.53
C ASP A 617 -13.15 -8.86 -41.72
N GLU A 618 -14.15 -8.22 -42.33
CA GLU A 618 -15.56 -8.21 -41.92
C GLU A 618 -16.23 -9.60 -41.89
N ASP A 619 -15.52 -10.69 -42.15
CA ASP A 619 -16.12 -12.00 -42.41
C ASP A 619 -15.90 -13.07 -41.33
N SER A 620 -15.45 -12.70 -40.13
CA SER A 620 -15.51 -13.65 -39.01
C SER A 620 -15.75 -13.01 -37.65
N LEU A 621 -16.80 -13.50 -37.00
CA LEU A 621 -17.20 -13.30 -35.60
C LEU A 621 -18.22 -12.19 -35.34
N GLU A 622 -19.44 -12.43 -35.85
CA GLU A 622 -20.64 -12.14 -35.05
C GLU A 622 -20.51 -12.82 -33.68
N GLY A 623 -20.56 -12.02 -32.62
CA GLY A 623 -20.91 -12.52 -31.29
C GLY A 623 -19.80 -12.46 -30.23
N TYR A 624 -19.22 -11.29 -29.97
CA TYR A 624 -18.73 -10.99 -28.61
C TYR A 624 -18.68 -9.48 -28.38
N ARG A 625 -19.73 -8.91 -27.76
CA ARG A 625 -19.70 -7.53 -27.22
C ARG A 625 -18.92 -7.53 -25.91
N SER A 626 -17.61 -7.67 -25.99
CA SER A 626 -16.69 -7.33 -24.90
C SER A 626 -16.52 -5.81 -24.80
N SER A 627 -16.46 -5.30 -23.57
CA SER A 627 -16.47 -3.88 -23.24
C SER A 627 -15.45 -3.05 -24.05
N LYS A 628 -15.90 -1.94 -24.67
CA LYS A 628 -15.05 -1.02 -25.46
C LYS A 628 -13.83 -0.46 -24.71
N ALA A 629 -13.79 -0.53 -23.38
CA ALA A 629 -12.68 -0.04 -22.56
C ALA A 629 -11.53 -1.05 -22.44
N ALA A 630 -11.82 -2.35 -22.48
CA ALA A 630 -10.79 -3.40 -22.43
C ALA A 630 -10.04 -3.53 -23.77
N SER A 631 -10.74 -3.31 -24.90
CA SER A 631 -10.11 -3.36 -26.23
C SER A 631 -9.23 -2.14 -26.57
N ALA A 632 -9.39 -1.02 -25.86
CA ALA A 632 -8.57 0.18 -26.07
C ALA A 632 -7.13 0.02 -25.55
N ARG A 633 -6.94 -0.64 -24.41
CA ARG A 633 -5.60 -0.90 -23.83
C ARG A 633 -4.78 -1.91 -24.65
N GLN A 634 -5.44 -2.82 -25.35
CA GLN A 634 -4.82 -3.78 -26.28
C GLN A 634 -4.30 -3.14 -27.59
N ARG A 635 -4.63 -1.88 -27.86
CA ARG A 635 -4.24 -1.16 -29.09
C ARG A 635 -3.09 -0.17 -28.89
N GLU A 636 -2.56 -0.07 -27.67
CA GLU A 636 -1.46 0.83 -27.37
C GLU A 636 -0.12 0.16 -27.66
N ARG A 637 0.66 0.79 -28.53
CA ARG A 637 2.00 0.35 -28.89
C ARG A 637 3.05 1.39 -28.54
N VAL A 638 4.28 0.91 -28.47
CA VAL A 638 5.48 1.69 -28.22
C VAL A 638 6.46 1.43 -29.35
N GLN A 639 6.92 2.51 -29.97
CA GLN A 639 7.97 2.49 -31.00
C GLN A 639 9.21 3.18 -30.45
N LEU A 640 10.37 2.54 -30.60
CA LEU A 640 11.67 3.11 -30.24
C LEU A 640 12.31 3.82 -31.44
N PHE A 641 13.09 4.87 -31.16
CA PHE A 641 13.80 5.69 -32.13
C PHE A 641 15.22 6.00 -31.65
N ARG A 642 16.15 6.12 -32.60
CA ARG A 642 17.51 6.60 -32.31
C ARG A 642 17.51 8.09 -32.04
N TRP A 643 18.26 8.53 -31.04
CA TRP A 643 18.43 9.95 -30.72
C TRP A 643 19.09 10.76 -31.84
N ASP A 644 20.06 10.19 -32.57
CA ASP A 644 20.82 10.95 -33.58
C ASP A 644 20.16 10.98 -34.95
N THR A 645 19.64 9.83 -35.41
CA THR A 645 19.06 9.70 -36.75
C THR A 645 17.55 9.86 -36.77
N HIS A 646 16.91 9.83 -35.59
CA HIS A 646 15.46 9.81 -35.42
C HIS A 646 14.73 8.68 -36.20
N THR A 647 15.47 7.63 -36.57
CA THR A 647 14.91 6.48 -37.28
C THR A 647 14.34 5.46 -36.29
N ALA A 648 13.22 4.85 -36.66
CA ALA A 648 12.60 3.79 -35.88
C ALA A 648 13.51 2.55 -35.75
N ILE A 649 13.53 1.94 -34.57
CA ILE A 649 14.28 0.71 -34.25
C ILE A 649 13.29 -0.39 -33.88
N GLY A 650 13.39 -1.53 -34.57
CA GLY A 650 12.56 -2.69 -34.31
C GLY A 650 11.06 -2.47 -34.59
N PRO A 651 10.24 -3.52 -34.41
CA PRO A 651 8.80 -3.42 -34.59
C PRO A 651 8.13 -2.64 -33.43
N ALA A 652 6.94 -2.10 -33.69
CA ALA A 652 6.12 -1.50 -32.65
C ALA A 652 5.67 -2.58 -31.64
N MET A 653 6.09 -2.42 -30.39
CA MET A 653 5.87 -3.39 -29.32
C MET A 653 4.60 -3.06 -28.54
N PRO A 654 3.96 -4.04 -27.86
CA PRO A 654 2.92 -3.75 -26.88
C PRO A 654 3.44 -2.80 -25.81
N CYS A 655 2.59 -1.91 -25.30
CA CYS A 655 3.01 -0.96 -24.27
C CYS A 655 3.40 -1.69 -22.98
N PRO A 656 4.67 -1.62 -22.54
CA PRO A 656 5.09 -2.15 -21.25
C PRO A 656 4.53 -1.29 -20.10
N SER A 657 4.44 -1.87 -18.90
CA SER A 657 4.14 -1.12 -17.68
C SER A 657 5.32 -0.27 -17.25
N LYS A 658 6.55 -0.77 -17.45
CA LYS A 658 7.79 -0.09 -17.12
C LYS A 658 8.90 -0.44 -18.11
N ILE A 659 9.79 0.51 -18.37
CA ILE A 659 11.00 0.33 -19.18
C ILE A 659 12.19 0.70 -18.29
N VAL A 660 13.17 -0.19 -18.20
CA VAL A 660 14.33 0.00 -17.32
C VAL A 660 15.59 -0.22 -18.13
N TRP A 661 16.43 0.81 -18.17
CA TRP A 661 17.71 0.81 -18.85
C TRP A 661 18.82 0.45 -17.88
N ASP A 662 19.79 -0.32 -18.34
CA ASP A 662 21.06 -0.47 -17.63
C ASP A 662 21.84 0.85 -17.63
N VAL A 663 22.76 1.02 -16.68
CA VAL A 663 23.54 2.26 -16.49
C VAL A 663 24.33 2.61 -17.75
N GLU A 664 24.89 1.61 -18.42
CA GLU A 664 25.65 1.76 -19.67
C GLU A 664 24.76 1.81 -20.92
N CYS A 665 23.44 1.66 -20.75
CA CYS A 665 22.46 1.56 -21.83
C CYS A 665 22.72 0.43 -22.84
N GLU A 666 23.49 -0.59 -22.46
CA GLU A 666 23.70 -1.81 -23.26
C GLU A 666 22.45 -2.71 -23.26
N PHE A 667 21.73 -2.75 -22.14
CA PHE A 667 20.55 -3.59 -21.96
C PHE A 667 19.31 -2.77 -21.61
N VAL A 668 18.15 -3.26 -22.04
CA VAL A 668 16.85 -2.69 -21.68
C VAL A 668 15.86 -3.79 -21.35
N ALA A 669 15.14 -3.61 -20.23
CA ALA A 669 14.08 -4.50 -19.78
C ALA A 669 12.71 -3.86 -20.02
N PHE A 670 11.85 -4.58 -20.72
CA PHE A 670 10.45 -4.25 -20.93
C PHE A 670 9.61 -5.09 -19.97
N VAL A 671 9.04 -4.45 -18.97
CA VAL A 671 8.22 -5.11 -17.96
C VAL A 671 6.76 -5.10 -18.42
N TYR A 672 6.16 -6.27 -18.55
CA TYR A 672 4.74 -6.50 -18.81
C TYR A 672 4.07 -7.09 -17.54
N PRO A 673 2.73 -7.09 -17.46
CA PRO A 673 2.03 -7.61 -16.28
C PRO A 673 2.35 -9.08 -15.94
N HIS A 674 2.66 -9.91 -16.94
CA HIS A 674 2.90 -11.35 -16.79
C HIS A 674 4.26 -11.81 -17.34
N SER A 675 5.09 -10.89 -17.84
CA SER A 675 6.39 -11.24 -18.42
C SER A 675 7.34 -10.06 -18.42
N VAL A 676 8.64 -10.35 -18.47
CA VAL A 676 9.69 -9.35 -18.63
C VAL A 676 10.53 -9.75 -19.83
N SER A 677 10.54 -8.89 -20.85
CA SER A 677 11.34 -9.09 -22.06
C SER A 677 12.64 -8.30 -21.96
N LEU A 678 13.77 -8.97 -22.13
CA LEU A 678 15.12 -8.41 -22.09
C LEU A 678 15.64 -8.22 -23.50
N PHE A 679 16.12 -7.02 -23.81
CA PHE A 679 16.75 -6.70 -25.09
C PHE A 679 18.17 -6.20 -24.87
N GLN A 680 19.05 -6.59 -25.79
CA GLN A 680 20.33 -5.91 -25.97
C GLN A 680 20.09 -4.71 -26.88
N ALA A 681 20.44 -3.52 -26.42
CA ALA A 681 20.26 -2.26 -27.13
C ALA A 681 21.47 -1.88 -27.99
N GLN A 682 22.68 -2.22 -27.56
CA GLN A 682 23.93 -2.01 -28.31
C GLN A 682 24.79 -3.29 -28.35
N PRO A 683 25.50 -3.57 -29.47
CA PRO A 683 25.63 -2.77 -30.69
C PRO A 683 24.45 -2.91 -31.68
N SER A 684 23.60 -3.93 -31.51
CA SER A 684 22.40 -4.15 -32.33
C SER A 684 21.19 -4.43 -31.43
N PHE A 685 20.05 -3.83 -31.77
CA PHE A 685 18.81 -4.03 -31.02
C PHE A 685 18.22 -5.41 -31.32
N HIS A 686 18.25 -6.33 -30.35
CA HIS A 686 17.65 -7.65 -30.47
C HIS A 686 17.18 -8.21 -29.13
N LEU A 687 16.22 -9.12 -29.17
CA LEU A 687 15.66 -9.78 -27.99
C LEU A 687 16.64 -10.84 -27.47
N LEU A 688 17.02 -10.75 -26.20
CA LEU A 688 17.83 -11.75 -25.51
C LEU A 688 16.96 -12.89 -24.96
N GLY A 689 15.78 -12.55 -24.44
CA GLY A 689 14.84 -13.52 -23.89
C GLY A 689 13.66 -12.87 -23.22
N SER A 690 12.67 -13.68 -22.85
CA SER A 690 11.52 -13.26 -22.05
C SER A 690 11.37 -14.20 -20.86
N VAL A 691 11.14 -13.64 -19.68
CA VAL A 691 10.93 -14.37 -18.45
C VAL A 691 9.49 -14.16 -18.01
N SER A 692 8.74 -15.25 -17.84
CA SER A 692 7.35 -15.19 -17.39
C SER A 692 7.30 -15.00 -15.87
N ILE A 693 7.21 -13.75 -15.43
CA ILE A 693 7.09 -13.38 -14.01
C ILE A 693 5.83 -12.56 -13.86
N GLU A 694 4.95 -12.99 -12.97
CA GLU A 694 3.69 -12.30 -12.72
C GLU A 694 3.86 -11.15 -11.72
N GLY A 695 3.25 -10.01 -12.04
CA GLY A 695 3.05 -8.95 -11.07
C GLY A 695 4.31 -8.19 -10.66
N VAL A 696 5.31 -8.08 -11.55
CA VAL A 696 6.50 -7.26 -11.29
C VAL A 696 6.07 -5.81 -11.02
N ALA A 697 6.28 -5.36 -9.78
CA ALA A 697 5.93 -4.03 -9.29
C ALA A 697 7.03 -3.01 -9.58
N ASP A 698 8.29 -3.44 -9.47
CA ASP A 698 9.46 -2.60 -9.77
C ASP A 698 10.60 -3.45 -10.35
N ALA A 699 11.50 -2.83 -11.10
CA ALA A 699 12.71 -3.46 -11.59
C ALA A 699 13.87 -2.44 -11.70
N GLN A 700 15.09 -2.89 -11.41
CA GLN A 700 16.29 -2.06 -11.41
C GLN A 700 17.52 -2.86 -11.86
N TRP A 701 18.34 -2.25 -12.73
CA TRP A 701 19.63 -2.79 -13.14
C TRP A 701 20.72 -2.44 -12.14
N PHE A 702 21.62 -3.38 -11.89
CA PHE A 702 22.88 -3.16 -11.20
C PHE A 702 23.95 -4.11 -11.74
N ARG A 703 25.01 -3.57 -12.36
CA ARG A 703 26.13 -4.35 -12.92
C ARG A 703 25.67 -5.51 -13.83
N SER A 704 24.83 -5.19 -14.81
CA SER A 704 24.25 -6.17 -15.78
C SER A 704 23.40 -7.27 -15.13
N GLN A 705 22.94 -7.06 -13.90
CA GLN A 705 21.95 -7.90 -13.22
C GLN A 705 20.66 -7.11 -13.08
N LEU A 706 19.54 -7.73 -13.43
CA LEU A 706 18.21 -7.13 -13.29
C LEU A 706 17.56 -7.67 -12.02
N PHE A 707 17.34 -6.80 -11.04
CA PHE A 707 16.54 -7.09 -9.87
C PHE A 707 15.08 -6.72 -10.15
N MET A 708 14.16 -7.63 -9.87
CA MET A 708 12.72 -7.46 -10.08
C MET A 708 12.00 -7.70 -8.76
N LEU A 709 11.17 -6.74 -8.36
CA LEU A 709 10.34 -6.80 -7.17
C LEU A 709 8.94 -7.27 -7.55
N THR A 710 8.51 -8.39 -7.00
CA THR A 710 7.11 -8.83 -7.02
C THR A 710 6.48 -8.54 -5.63
N PRO A 711 5.15 -8.69 -5.45
CA PRO A 711 4.51 -8.49 -4.15
C PRO A 711 5.02 -9.44 -3.06
N THR A 712 5.63 -10.57 -3.45
CA THR A 712 6.02 -11.67 -2.55
C THR A 712 7.52 -11.95 -2.56
N THR A 713 8.25 -11.64 -3.63
CA THR A 713 9.65 -12.04 -3.83
C THR A 713 10.47 -10.92 -4.48
N ILE A 714 11.80 -11.02 -4.35
CA ILE A 714 12.75 -10.29 -5.20
C ILE A 714 13.43 -11.33 -6.07
N GLU A 715 13.23 -11.23 -7.37
CA GLU A 715 13.87 -12.08 -8.36
C GLU A 715 15.07 -11.35 -8.98
N CYS A 716 16.11 -12.11 -9.34
CA CYS A 716 17.32 -11.56 -9.94
C CYS A 716 17.62 -12.32 -11.23
N CYS A 717 17.64 -11.62 -12.36
CA CYS A 717 18.08 -12.15 -13.64
C CYS A 717 19.53 -11.77 -13.91
N PHE A 718 20.33 -12.78 -14.23
CA PHE A 718 21.72 -12.59 -14.64
C PHE A 718 21.78 -12.63 -16.16
N ILE A 719 22.34 -11.59 -16.76
CA ILE A 719 22.77 -11.66 -18.16
C ILE A 719 24.18 -12.24 -18.16
N SER A 720 24.34 -13.49 -18.62
CA SER A 720 25.67 -13.99 -18.92
C SER A 720 26.16 -13.31 -20.19
N GLY A 721 27.19 -12.49 -20.09
CA GLY A 721 27.89 -11.94 -21.26
C GLY A 721 28.34 -13.10 -22.14
N GLY A 722 27.65 -13.31 -23.26
CA GLY A 722 28.00 -14.31 -24.26
C GLY A 722 29.30 -13.88 -24.94
N GLY A 723 30.44 -14.23 -24.33
CA GLY A 723 31.65 -14.45 -25.12
C GLY A 723 31.30 -15.53 -26.15
N ALA A 724 31.52 -15.23 -27.43
CA ALA A 724 31.37 -16.20 -28.51
C ALA A 724 32.09 -17.52 -28.14
N GLY A 725 31.32 -18.57 -27.85
CA GLY A 725 31.86 -19.87 -27.43
C GLY A 725 30.73 -20.77 -26.92
N GLY A 726 30.31 -21.72 -27.75
CA GLY A 726 29.10 -22.53 -27.59
C GLY A 726 28.92 -23.28 -26.26
N ALA A 727 27.67 -23.54 -25.88
CA ALA A 727 26.96 -24.78 -26.21
C ALA A 727 25.45 -24.60 -25.93
#